data_AF-A0A319CZC6-F1
#
_entry.id   AF-A0A319CZC6-F1
#
_cell.length_a   1.000
_cell.length_b   1.000
_cell.length_c   1.000
_cell.angle_alpha   90.00
_cell.angle_beta   90.00
_cell.angle_gamma   90.00
#
_symmetry.space_group_name_H-M   'P 1'
#
loop_
_entity.id
_entity.type
_entity.pdbx_description
1 polymer ?
#
loop_
_entity_poly.entity_id
_entity_poly.type
_entity_poly.pdbx_seq_one_letter_code
_entity_poly.pdbx_strand_id
1 'polypeptide(L)'
;MRILSSLPTLVALGLLTSGVLAADTLSTQGLTTCLTDSAIEVDKLSVTYTRSTREIVFDVAGTNAKEQNVTASLTIYAYGNQLYSETFDPCSSTDYVEQLCPVAAGSFSATGSQELPESFASEIPSIAFAIPDLDGQVKLELLSKTDNEELACIQSELSNGKTMQITGVSYAAAGVAGAALAVSGLSALAAVGHPGAASSSPSFGDVMTWFHTMATNGMLSVSYPSIYRSFSKNFGFSTGLISWGQMQRSIDNFRQSTGGNLTDDSYEYLLNATLVYSGDSSSNSSTKSKRGLDLVVGAVNLAAREVSTSYDKNATSTNSTSDDSSGLEHFVSGIEAYAEQLTIPQANTFMTVLLIFAIVVAAITVGILLLKVILEVWALYGSFPQKLSDFRKDYWGLLGRTITNLILILYGIWVIWCVYQLSGGDSWAAKLLAAVALTVFTGVLLFFGLRISYLARKYKKSEGDASRLFDDNETWRKYSLFYDNYKKDYWWLFVPAILYMFAKGCIIAAADGHGLTQTAGQLIVEALMMILLLWNRPYVAKSSQWINITVQVVRVLSSACVLIFVDELGLSETTKTVTGIVLIAVQAGLSGILAILIATNAIILCCRENPHARRRREAKDKMNRDIDDLTPLDARESLLMEHPPRKEYSEMSKFNFTGPYEPYRDQYDPKARLSPTGSTDRLVESGYPLDDRHGRSSSRESRRSRDSHDPPEGHHATTPGYGFAY
;
A
#
# COMPACT_ATOMS: atom_id res chain seq x y z
N MET A 1 -24.53 24.44 -9.45
CA MET A 1 -24.12 24.74 -8.05
C MET A 1 -25.31 24.47 -7.14
N ARG A 2 -25.35 23.29 -6.48
CA ARG A 2 -26.30 22.80 -5.43
C ARG A 2 -26.23 21.25 -5.34
N ILE A 3 -25.07 20.71 -4.94
CA ILE A 3 -24.87 19.27 -4.63
C ILE A 3 -24.12 19.10 -3.29
N LEU A 4 -23.79 20.18 -2.59
CA LEU A 4 -22.92 20.15 -1.41
C LEU A 4 -23.60 19.79 -0.08
N SER A 5 -24.92 19.57 -0.06
CA SER A 5 -25.71 19.40 1.18
C SER A 5 -25.98 17.94 1.59
N SER A 6 -25.53 16.95 0.81
CA SER A 6 -25.79 15.52 1.06
C SER A 6 -24.57 14.71 1.51
N LEU A 7 -23.41 15.35 1.70
CA LEU A 7 -22.23 14.68 2.27
C LEU A 7 -22.40 14.21 3.74
N PRO A 8 -22.99 14.98 4.68
CA PRO A 8 -23.00 14.56 6.09
C PRO A 8 -23.97 13.40 6.37
N THR A 9 -25.03 13.23 5.57
CA THR A 9 -26.03 12.17 5.77
C THR A 9 -25.55 10.80 5.29
N LEU A 10 -24.65 10.73 4.31
CA LEU A 10 -24.04 9.47 3.86
C LEU A 10 -22.94 8.97 4.81
N VAL A 11 -22.25 9.86 5.52
CA VAL A 11 -21.32 9.50 6.59
C VAL A 11 -22.06 8.93 7.81
N ALA A 12 -23.24 9.47 8.13
CA ALA A 12 -24.05 9.02 9.27
C ALA A 12 -24.60 7.58 9.12
N LEU A 13 -24.95 7.14 7.90
CA LEU A 13 -25.43 5.77 7.68
C LEU A 13 -24.34 4.68 7.80
N GLY A 14 -23.06 5.05 7.71
CA GLY A 14 -21.95 4.12 7.87
C GLY A 14 -21.66 3.70 9.32
N LEU A 15 -22.28 4.35 10.31
CA LEU A 15 -22.03 4.14 11.74
C LEU A 15 -23.04 3.19 12.42
N LEU A 16 -23.94 2.56 11.65
CA LEU A 16 -24.95 1.62 12.16
C LEU A 16 -24.54 0.14 12.03
N THR A 17 -23.24 -0.16 12.02
CA THR A 17 -22.73 -1.53 12.12
C THR A 17 -22.64 -1.95 13.59
N SER A 18 -23.62 -2.75 14.03
CA SER A 18 -23.56 -3.64 15.20
C SER A 18 -22.86 -3.10 16.44
N GLY A 19 -23.65 -2.72 17.44
CA GLY A 19 -23.20 -2.75 18.83
C GLY A 19 -22.87 -4.20 19.20
N VAL A 20 -21.62 -4.61 18.96
CA VAL A 20 -21.07 -5.86 19.48
C VAL A 20 -21.12 -5.73 20.99
N LEU A 21 -21.85 -6.65 21.64
CA LEU A 21 -21.71 -6.89 23.07
C LEU A 21 -20.25 -7.23 23.33
N ALA A 22 -19.48 -6.23 23.75
CA ALA A 22 -18.09 -6.42 24.08
C ALA A 22 -18.01 -7.38 25.26
N ALA A 23 -17.39 -8.53 25.06
CA ALA A 23 -16.91 -9.32 26.18
C ALA A 23 -15.82 -8.50 26.88
N ASP A 24 -16.13 -7.95 28.05
CA ASP A 24 -15.14 -7.30 28.92
C ASP A 24 -14.35 -8.37 29.66
N THR A 25 -13.69 -9.25 28.90
CA THR A 25 -12.93 -10.41 29.38
C THR A 25 -11.48 -10.31 28.95
N LEU A 26 -10.56 -10.62 29.85
CA LEU A 26 -9.14 -10.85 29.56
C LEU A 26 -8.84 -12.33 29.77
N SER A 27 -8.22 -12.97 28.78
CA SER A 27 -7.85 -14.39 28.80
C SER A 27 -6.37 -14.56 28.48
N THR A 28 -5.70 -15.50 29.14
CA THR A 28 -4.33 -15.89 28.78
C THR A 28 -4.29 -16.57 27.41
N GLN A 29 -3.24 -16.30 26.64
CA GLN A 29 -3.01 -16.87 25.31
C GLN A 29 -1.54 -17.30 25.19
N GLY A 30 -1.34 -18.58 24.85
CA GLY A 30 -0.01 -19.18 24.84
C GLY A 30 0.57 -19.43 26.24
N LEU A 31 1.68 -20.15 26.28
CA LEU A 31 2.43 -20.47 27.49
C LEU A 31 3.91 -20.53 27.08
N THR A 32 4.76 -19.81 27.80
CA THR A 32 6.22 -19.85 27.63
C THR A 32 6.88 -20.03 28.99
N THR A 33 7.91 -20.88 29.07
CA THR A 33 8.62 -21.16 30.34
C THR A 33 9.88 -20.30 30.42
N CYS A 34 9.95 -19.40 31.41
CA CYS A 34 11.09 -18.49 31.57
C CYS A 34 12.27 -19.09 32.36
N LEU A 35 12.19 -20.36 32.76
CA LEU A 35 13.25 -21.12 33.44
C LEU A 35 13.57 -22.39 32.64
N THR A 36 14.86 -22.70 32.46
CA THR A 36 15.32 -23.81 31.59
C THR A 36 15.39 -25.19 32.26
N ASP A 37 15.25 -25.25 33.59
CA ASP A 37 15.26 -26.50 34.38
C ASP A 37 14.22 -26.39 35.52
N SER A 38 12.94 -26.22 35.17
CA SER A 38 11.86 -26.07 36.17
C SER A 38 11.53 -27.39 36.88
N ALA A 39 11.47 -27.37 38.21
CA ALA A 39 11.08 -28.51 39.04
C ALA A 39 9.57 -28.83 38.97
N ILE A 40 8.78 -27.84 38.56
CA ILE A 40 7.35 -27.95 38.23
C ILE A 40 7.20 -27.52 36.77
N GLU A 41 6.80 -28.44 35.91
CA GLU A 41 6.45 -28.17 34.52
C GLU A 41 4.94 -27.90 34.43
N VAL A 42 4.52 -26.92 33.63
CA VAL A 42 3.10 -26.58 33.45
C VAL A 42 2.72 -26.82 32.01
N ASP A 43 1.80 -27.75 31.79
CA ASP A 43 1.30 -28.15 30.47
C ASP A 43 0.19 -27.20 29.97
N LYS A 44 -0.51 -26.55 30.92
CA LYS A 44 -1.69 -25.75 30.65
C LYS A 44 -1.85 -24.63 31.67
N LEU A 45 -2.00 -23.39 31.19
CA LEU A 45 -2.39 -22.22 31.98
C LEU A 45 -3.48 -21.44 31.24
N SER A 46 -4.72 -21.57 31.72
CA SER A 46 -5.88 -20.83 31.22
C SER A 46 -6.49 -20.00 32.34
N VAL A 47 -6.21 -18.70 32.36
CA VAL A 47 -6.79 -17.74 33.30
C VAL A 47 -7.68 -16.77 32.53
N THR A 48 -8.94 -16.63 32.94
CA THR A 48 -9.90 -15.69 32.34
C THR A 48 -10.49 -14.79 33.41
N TYR A 49 -10.25 -13.49 33.31
CA TYR A 49 -10.87 -12.46 34.15
C TYR A 49 -12.06 -11.81 33.43
N THR A 50 -13.22 -11.78 34.08
CA THR A 50 -14.44 -11.14 33.57
C THR A 50 -14.75 -9.88 34.36
N ARG A 51 -14.61 -8.71 33.74
CA ARG A 51 -14.77 -7.40 34.42
C ARG A 51 -16.17 -7.16 35.00
N SER A 52 -17.21 -7.69 34.35
CA SER A 52 -18.61 -7.48 34.76
C SER A 52 -19.00 -8.27 36.01
N THR A 53 -18.35 -9.40 36.29
CA THR A 53 -18.53 -10.22 37.49
C THR A 53 -17.38 -10.08 38.49
N ARG A 54 -16.25 -9.49 38.07
CA ARG A 54 -14.95 -9.49 38.77
C ARG A 54 -14.38 -10.88 39.02
N GLU A 55 -14.90 -11.89 38.35
CA GLU A 55 -14.50 -13.28 38.57
C GLU A 55 -13.27 -13.63 37.71
N ILE A 56 -12.25 -14.18 38.36
CA ILE A 56 -11.12 -14.85 37.73
C ILE A 56 -11.42 -16.34 37.75
N VAL A 57 -11.55 -16.95 36.57
CA VAL A 57 -11.64 -18.40 36.40
C VAL A 57 -10.26 -18.90 35.97
N PHE A 58 -9.72 -19.89 36.67
CA PHE A 58 -8.41 -20.47 36.36
C PHE A 58 -8.50 -21.99 36.16
N ASP A 59 -7.72 -22.49 35.22
CA ASP A 59 -7.56 -23.89 34.86
C ASP A 59 -6.07 -24.10 34.55
N VAL A 60 -5.39 -24.77 35.48
CA VAL A 60 -3.95 -25.04 35.47
C VAL A 60 -3.75 -26.55 35.47
N ALA A 61 -2.84 -27.06 34.66
CA ALA A 61 -2.38 -28.45 34.73
C ALA A 61 -0.89 -28.54 34.43
N GLY A 62 -0.22 -29.51 35.03
CA GLY A 62 1.22 -29.68 34.91
C GLY A 62 1.73 -30.94 35.58
N THR A 63 3.05 -31.10 35.60
CA THR A 63 3.73 -32.19 36.31
C THR A 63 4.74 -31.63 37.31
N ASN A 64 4.91 -32.32 38.44
CA ASN A 64 5.81 -31.91 39.50
C ASN A 64 6.63 -33.11 40.00
N ALA A 65 7.95 -32.93 40.10
CA ALA A 65 8.86 -34.01 40.49
C ALA A 65 8.75 -34.43 41.96
N LYS A 66 8.34 -33.52 42.87
CA LYS A 66 8.30 -33.77 44.33
C LYS A 66 7.19 -32.98 45.02
N GLU A 67 6.51 -33.61 45.97
CA GLU A 67 5.49 -32.95 46.80
C GLU A 67 6.12 -31.82 47.64
N GLN A 68 5.67 -30.59 47.43
CA GLN A 68 6.26 -29.40 48.07
C GLN A 68 5.25 -28.25 48.20
N ASN A 69 5.49 -27.39 49.20
CA ASN A 69 4.73 -26.17 49.41
C ASN A 69 5.34 -25.02 48.62
N VAL A 70 4.53 -24.34 47.83
CA VAL A 70 4.95 -23.22 46.97
C VAL A 70 4.34 -21.91 47.43
N THR A 71 5.02 -20.80 47.16
CA THR A 71 4.50 -19.43 47.20
C THR A 71 4.40 -18.95 45.76
N ALA A 72 3.27 -18.37 45.36
CA ALA A 72 3.07 -17.87 44.00
C ALA A 72 3.29 -16.34 43.95
N SER A 73 4.04 -15.88 42.96
CA SER A 73 4.26 -14.46 42.62
C SER A 73 3.59 -14.18 41.28
N LEU A 74 2.55 -13.34 41.28
CA LEU A 74 1.79 -12.96 40.09
C LEU A 74 2.12 -11.52 39.73
N THR A 75 2.83 -11.35 38.61
CA THR A 75 3.19 -10.03 38.08
C THR A 75 2.50 -9.80 36.73
N ILE A 76 1.79 -8.69 36.59
CA ILE A 76 1.12 -8.32 35.34
C ILE A 76 1.84 -7.14 34.71
N TYR A 77 2.29 -7.34 33.48
CA TYR A 77 2.85 -6.32 32.61
C TYR A 77 1.81 -5.90 31.58
N ALA A 78 1.75 -4.61 31.25
CA ALA A 78 1.05 -4.11 30.08
C ALA A 78 1.84 -2.96 29.45
N TYR A 79 2.04 -3.02 28.13
CA TYR A 79 2.81 -2.06 27.36
C TYR A 79 4.19 -1.79 28.01
N GLY A 80 4.89 -2.86 28.40
CA GLY A 80 6.22 -2.84 29.02
C GLY A 80 6.29 -2.35 30.47
N ASN A 81 5.17 -1.97 31.10
CA ASN A 81 5.15 -1.52 32.49
C ASN A 81 4.55 -2.61 33.38
N GLN A 82 5.23 -2.90 34.48
CA GLN A 82 4.68 -3.66 35.60
C GLN A 82 3.51 -2.85 36.19
N LEU A 83 2.28 -3.32 35.99
CA LEU A 83 1.07 -2.69 36.52
C LEU A 83 0.70 -3.23 37.91
N TYR A 84 0.96 -4.52 38.12
CA TYR A 84 0.55 -5.24 39.33
C TYR A 84 1.60 -6.29 39.66
N SER A 85 1.81 -6.53 40.96
CA SER A 85 2.73 -7.53 41.47
C SER A 85 2.30 -7.89 42.89
N GLU A 86 1.78 -9.10 43.09
CA GLU A 86 1.41 -9.61 44.41
C GLU A 86 1.89 -11.03 44.60
N THR A 87 2.19 -11.38 45.84
CA THR A 87 2.62 -12.72 46.24
C THR A 87 1.58 -13.35 47.14
N PHE A 88 1.02 -14.49 46.73
CA PHE A 88 0.02 -15.23 47.50
C PHE A 88 0.52 -16.65 47.82
N ASP A 89 0.05 -17.16 48.96
CA ASP A 89 0.35 -18.51 49.43
C ASP A 89 -0.90 -19.37 49.21
N PRO A 90 -0.91 -20.32 48.25
CA PRO A 90 -2.07 -21.18 47.97
C PRO A 90 -2.44 -22.13 49.13
N CYS A 91 -1.58 -22.22 50.17
CA CYS A 91 -1.89 -22.89 51.44
C CYS A 91 -2.46 -21.97 52.52
N SER A 92 -2.55 -20.66 52.29
CA SER A 92 -3.12 -19.72 53.25
C SER A 92 -4.65 -19.80 53.33
N SER A 93 -5.24 -19.34 54.43
CA SER A 93 -6.70 -19.34 54.61
C SER A 93 -7.44 -18.30 53.77
N THR A 94 -6.74 -17.37 53.12
CA THR A 94 -7.33 -16.34 52.25
C THR A 94 -7.40 -16.80 50.79
N ASP A 95 -6.37 -17.50 50.33
CA ASP A 95 -6.16 -17.83 48.91
C ASP A 95 -6.03 -19.36 48.71
N TYR A 96 -6.79 -20.11 49.53
CA TYR A 96 -6.71 -21.57 49.60
C TYR A 96 -7.13 -22.23 48.28
N VAL A 97 -6.20 -22.96 47.65
CA VAL A 97 -6.47 -23.81 46.49
C VAL A 97 -6.10 -25.24 46.84
N GLU A 98 -7.12 -26.08 47.07
CA GLU A 98 -6.99 -27.49 47.52
C GLU A 98 -6.04 -28.32 46.63
N GLN A 99 -6.00 -28.01 45.33
CA GLN A 99 -5.19 -28.71 44.32
C GLN A 99 -3.74 -28.21 44.21
N LEU A 100 -3.38 -27.13 44.92
CA LEU A 100 -2.02 -26.54 44.96
C LEU A 100 -1.41 -26.56 46.38
N CYS A 101 -2.09 -27.12 47.38
CA CYS A 101 -1.62 -27.17 48.75
C CYS A 101 -1.69 -28.57 49.39
N PRO A 102 -0.56 -29.32 49.48
CA PRO A 102 0.69 -29.10 48.74
C PRO A 102 0.52 -29.40 47.24
N VAL A 103 1.45 -28.94 46.40
CA VAL A 103 1.49 -29.38 44.99
C VAL A 103 1.91 -30.84 44.98
N ALA A 104 1.01 -31.74 44.58
CA ALA A 104 1.25 -33.18 44.57
C ALA A 104 2.43 -33.57 43.66
N ALA A 105 3.07 -34.71 43.95
CA ALA A 105 4.05 -35.31 43.04
C ALA A 105 3.35 -36.06 41.89
N GLY A 106 3.90 -35.95 40.68
CA GLY A 106 3.27 -36.44 39.45
C GLY A 106 2.44 -35.36 38.74
N SER A 107 1.44 -35.76 37.96
CA SER A 107 0.54 -34.84 37.26
C SER A 107 -0.48 -34.23 38.21
N PHE A 108 -0.62 -32.91 38.21
CA PHE A 108 -1.64 -32.17 38.95
C PHE A 108 -2.54 -31.37 38.00
N SER A 109 -3.76 -31.09 38.43
CA SER A 109 -4.66 -30.14 37.76
C SER A 109 -5.47 -29.40 38.81
N ALA A 110 -5.50 -28.07 38.68
CA ALA A 110 -6.19 -27.16 39.56
C ALA A 110 -7.20 -26.33 38.77
N THR A 111 -8.47 -26.35 39.17
CA THR A 111 -9.54 -25.61 38.49
C THR A 111 -10.41 -24.92 39.53
N GLY A 112 -10.61 -23.61 39.39
CA GLY A 112 -11.43 -22.85 40.33
C GLY A 112 -11.83 -21.48 39.80
N SER A 113 -12.59 -20.75 40.61
CA SER A 113 -12.82 -19.33 40.41
C SER A 113 -12.71 -18.55 41.72
N GLN A 114 -12.26 -17.30 41.61
CA GLN A 114 -12.08 -16.36 42.72
C GLN A 114 -12.61 -14.99 42.30
N GLU A 115 -13.32 -14.29 43.19
CA GLU A 115 -13.74 -12.91 42.95
C GLU A 115 -12.61 -11.94 43.31
N LEU A 116 -12.15 -11.14 42.34
CA LEU A 116 -11.09 -10.17 42.53
C LEU A 116 -11.59 -8.97 43.35
N PRO A 117 -10.93 -8.61 44.47
CA PRO A 117 -11.33 -7.46 45.28
C PRO A 117 -11.42 -6.15 44.49
N GLU A 118 -12.38 -5.32 44.89
CA GLU A 118 -12.74 -4.07 44.21
C GLU A 118 -11.57 -3.06 44.11
N SER A 119 -10.62 -3.12 45.05
CA SER A 119 -9.35 -2.38 45.02
C SER A 119 -8.54 -2.68 43.75
N PHE A 120 -8.21 -3.95 43.53
CA PHE A 120 -7.38 -4.39 42.40
C PHE A 120 -8.13 -4.32 41.07
N ALA A 121 -9.44 -4.63 41.07
CA ALA A 121 -10.29 -4.49 39.89
C ALA A 121 -10.37 -3.03 39.37
N SER A 122 -10.11 -2.03 40.22
CA SER A 122 -10.09 -0.61 39.86
C SER A 122 -8.78 -0.14 39.22
N GLU A 123 -7.66 -0.84 39.45
CA GLU A 123 -6.35 -0.50 38.90
C GLU A 123 -6.18 -0.95 37.44
N ILE A 124 -6.91 -2.01 37.02
CA ILE A 124 -6.90 -2.49 35.63
C ILE A 124 -7.54 -1.42 34.74
N PRO A 125 -6.77 -0.78 33.83
CA PRO A 125 -7.29 0.33 33.05
C PRO A 125 -8.34 -0.16 32.07
N SER A 126 -9.47 0.56 31.97
CA SER A 126 -10.57 0.24 31.05
C SER A 126 -10.14 0.09 29.58
N ILE A 127 -8.99 0.67 29.23
CA ILE A 127 -8.40 0.62 27.90
C ILE A 127 -7.90 -0.79 27.51
N ALA A 128 -7.55 -1.65 28.49
CA ALA A 128 -7.14 -3.03 28.24
C ALA A 128 -8.27 -3.89 27.63
N PHE A 129 -9.53 -3.55 27.96
CA PHE A 129 -10.71 -4.19 27.37
C PHE A 129 -11.11 -3.58 26.03
N ALA A 130 -10.57 -2.41 25.66
CA ALA A 130 -11.02 -1.64 24.48
C ALA A 130 -10.06 -1.74 23.28
N ILE A 131 -8.74 -1.73 23.52
CA ILE A 131 -7.71 -1.77 22.48
C ILE A 131 -7.56 -3.20 21.93
N PRO A 132 -7.72 -3.44 20.61
CA PRO A 132 -7.46 -4.75 20.01
C PRO A 132 -5.96 -5.07 19.96
N ASP A 133 -5.64 -6.37 19.97
CA ASP A 133 -4.27 -6.90 20.11
C ASP A 133 -3.57 -6.28 21.32
N LEU A 134 -4.15 -6.46 22.52
CA LEU A 134 -3.57 -5.96 23.77
C LEU A 134 -2.12 -6.45 23.91
N ASP A 135 -1.21 -5.52 24.15
CA ASP A 135 0.18 -5.79 24.52
C ASP A 135 0.24 -5.90 26.05
N GLY A 136 0.08 -7.12 26.55
CA GLY A 136 0.10 -7.44 27.97
C GLY A 136 0.60 -8.85 28.20
N GLN A 137 1.32 -9.05 29.30
CA GLN A 137 1.95 -10.32 29.66
C GLN A 137 1.74 -10.58 31.15
N VAL A 138 1.35 -11.79 31.52
CA VAL A 138 1.34 -12.26 32.91
C VAL A 138 2.57 -13.10 33.14
N LYS A 139 3.33 -12.79 34.18
CA LYS A 139 4.39 -13.64 34.74
C LYS A 139 3.88 -14.29 36.02
N LEU A 140 3.95 -15.60 36.10
CA LEU A 140 3.70 -16.39 37.32
C LEU A 140 4.99 -17.11 37.71
N GLU A 141 5.54 -16.78 38.88
CA GLU A 141 6.71 -17.43 39.46
C GLU A 141 6.24 -18.29 40.64
N LEU A 142 6.69 -19.54 40.71
CA LEU A 142 6.45 -20.43 41.86
C LEU A 142 7.76 -20.58 42.64
N LEU A 143 7.75 -20.16 43.90
CA LEU A 143 8.90 -20.14 44.79
C LEU A 143 8.75 -21.23 45.87
N SER A 144 9.83 -21.95 46.18
CA SER A 144 9.85 -22.91 47.30
C SER A 144 9.66 -22.19 48.64
N LYS A 145 8.70 -22.64 49.44
CA LYS A 145 8.43 -22.06 50.77
C LYS A 145 9.52 -22.33 51.80
N THR A 146 10.41 -23.31 51.57
CA THR A 146 11.53 -23.63 52.47
C THR A 146 12.79 -22.84 52.15
N ASP A 147 13.11 -22.69 50.86
CA ASP A 147 14.43 -22.25 50.41
C ASP A 147 14.39 -20.98 49.52
N ASN A 148 13.19 -20.47 49.18
CA ASN A 148 12.96 -19.38 48.21
C ASN A 148 13.58 -19.61 46.82
N GLU A 149 13.84 -20.86 46.45
CA GLU A 149 14.28 -21.26 45.12
C GLU A 149 13.11 -21.15 44.11
N GLU A 150 13.38 -20.66 42.90
CA GLU A 150 12.39 -20.53 41.82
C GLU A 150 12.16 -21.92 41.18
N LEU A 151 11.01 -22.53 41.49
CA LEU A 151 10.64 -23.89 41.08
C LEU A 151 10.01 -23.92 39.67
N ALA A 152 9.32 -22.84 39.30
CA ALA A 152 8.80 -22.63 37.96
C ALA A 152 8.68 -21.14 37.66
N CYS A 153 8.89 -20.77 36.40
CA CYS A 153 8.71 -19.44 35.87
C CYS A 153 7.89 -19.55 34.59
N ILE A 154 6.71 -18.95 34.56
CA ILE A 154 5.75 -19.05 33.47
C ILE A 154 5.39 -17.65 32.99
N GLN A 155 5.35 -17.47 31.67
CA GLN A 155 4.85 -16.28 31.01
C GLN A 155 3.70 -16.65 30.06
N SER A 156 2.74 -15.73 29.92
CA SER A 156 1.59 -15.88 29.02
C SER A 156 1.07 -14.52 28.58
N GLU A 157 0.68 -14.39 27.31
CA GLU A 157 0.16 -13.13 26.78
C GLU A 157 -1.30 -12.92 27.22
N LEU A 158 -1.70 -11.66 27.40
CA LEU A 158 -3.09 -11.27 27.72
C LEU A 158 -3.84 -10.85 26.45
N SER A 159 -4.85 -11.62 26.11
CA SER A 159 -5.75 -11.34 25.00
C SER A 159 -7.12 -10.89 25.51
N ASN A 160 -7.71 -9.88 24.89
CA ASN A 160 -9.10 -9.49 25.12
C ASN A 160 -10.06 -10.01 24.01
N GLY A 161 -9.58 -10.97 23.20
CA GLY A 161 -10.32 -11.55 22.08
C GLY A 161 -10.56 -10.60 20.90
N LYS A 162 -10.04 -9.36 20.92
CA LYS A 162 -10.16 -8.39 19.83
C LYS A 162 -8.85 -8.28 19.08
N THR A 163 -8.91 -8.26 17.75
CA THR A 163 -7.74 -8.08 16.88
C THR A 163 -8.01 -7.06 15.78
N MET A 164 -6.96 -6.35 15.39
CA MET A 164 -6.88 -5.42 14.27
C MET A 164 -6.62 -6.15 12.93
N GLN A 165 -6.29 -7.46 12.97
CA GLN A 165 -6.27 -8.33 11.80
C GLN A 165 -7.71 -8.75 11.45
N ILE A 166 -8.35 -8.04 10.52
CA ILE A 166 -9.77 -8.25 10.17
C ILE A 166 -9.87 -8.61 8.69
N THR A 167 -10.25 -9.84 8.38
CA THR A 167 -10.36 -10.35 6.99
C THR A 167 -11.26 -9.47 6.11
N GLY A 168 -12.30 -8.85 6.69
CA GLY A 168 -13.15 -7.87 6.01
C GLY A 168 -12.42 -6.61 5.52
N VAL A 169 -11.39 -6.14 6.24
CA VAL A 169 -10.55 -5.01 5.82
C VAL A 169 -9.68 -5.41 4.63
N SER A 170 -9.11 -6.61 4.64
CA SER A 170 -8.35 -7.16 3.51
C SER A 170 -9.21 -7.26 2.25
N TYR A 171 -10.42 -7.82 2.35
CA TYR A 171 -11.36 -7.90 1.23
C TYR A 171 -11.85 -6.51 0.76
N ALA A 172 -12.09 -5.56 1.66
CA ALA A 172 -12.45 -4.19 1.31
C ALA A 172 -11.30 -3.49 0.56
N ALA A 173 -10.06 -3.62 1.03
CA ALA A 173 -8.87 -3.07 0.37
C ALA A 173 -8.67 -3.69 -1.03
N ALA A 174 -8.79 -5.02 -1.15
CA ALA A 174 -8.74 -5.70 -2.45
C ALA A 174 -9.89 -5.25 -3.39
N GLY A 175 -11.09 -5.03 -2.86
CA GLY A 175 -12.22 -4.47 -3.59
C GLY A 175 -11.98 -3.04 -4.09
N VAL A 176 -11.38 -2.18 -3.26
CA VAL A 176 -10.96 -0.81 -3.65
C VAL A 176 -9.88 -0.85 -4.73
N ALA A 177 -8.91 -1.75 -4.64
CA ALA A 177 -7.92 -1.97 -5.70
C ALA A 177 -8.57 -2.44 -7.02
N GLY A 178 -9.50 -3.40 -6.95
CA GLY A 178 -10.27 -3.87 -8.11
C GLY A 178 -11.12 -2.77 -8.75
N ALA A 179 -11.78 -1.93 -7.95
CA ALA A 179 -12.52 -0.78 -8.42
C ALA A 179 -11.60 0.27 -9.09
N ALA A 180 -10.43 0.54 -8.50
CA ALA A 180 -9.43 1.43 -9.09
C ALA A 180 -8.89 0.90 -10.43
N LEU A 181 -8.69 -0.42 -10.56
CA LEU A 181 -8.32 -1.08 -11.81
C LEU A 181 -9.42 -0.92 -12.87
N ALA A 182 -10.68 -1.15 -12.51
CA ALA A 182 -11.82 -0.99 -13.42
C ALA A 182 -11.96 0.47 -13.91
N VAL A 183 -11.88 1.46 -13.01
CA VAL A 183 -11.93 2.89 -13.34
C VAL A 183 -10.76 3.30 -14.23
N SER A 184 -9.54 2.83 -13.93
CA SER A 184 -8.33 3.11 -14.73
C SER A 184 -8.39 2.47 -16.12
N GLY A 185 -8.95 1.27 -16.24
CA GLY A 185 -9.16 0.59 -17.53
C GLY A 185 -10.22 1.28 -18.39
N LEU A 186 -11.34 1.68 -17.79
CA LEU A 186 -12.42 2.39 -18.50
C LEU A 186 -11.98 3.80 -18.95
N SER A 187 -11.19 4.52 -18.15
CA SER A 187 -10.67 5.83 -18.55
C SER A 187 -9.62 5.71 -19.67
N ALA A 188 -8.77 4.68 -19.66
CA ALA A 188 -7.85 4.38 -20.76
C ALA A 188 -8.60 4.07 -22.08
N LEU A 189 -9.73 3.35 -22.03
CA LEU A 189 -10.58 3.11 -23.20
C LEU A 189 -11.29 4.38 -23.70
N ALA A 190 -11.64 5.30 -22.80
CA ALA A 190 -12.23 6.59 -23.15
C ALA A 190 -11.22 7.56 -23.80
N ALA A 191 -9.93 7.43 -23.49
CA ALA A 191 -8.86 8.23 -24.08
C ALA A 191 -8.46 7.81 -25.52
N VAL A 192 -8.98 6.68 -26.03
CA VAL A 192 -8.72 6.19 -27.40
C VAL A 192 -9.32 7.17 -28.43
N GLY A 193 -8.47 8.07 -28.93
CA GLY A 193 -8.83 9.15 -29.86
C GLY A 193 -8.30 10.53 -29.46
N HIS A 194 -7.80 10.69 -28.24
CA HIS A 194 -7.27 11.95 -27.70
C HIS A 194 -5.88 11.75 -27.06
N PRO A 195 -4.78 11.77 -27.84
CA PRO A 195 -3.43 11.72 -27.29
C PRO A 195 -3.20 12.88 -26.31
N GLY A 196 -2.56 12.60 -25.18
CA GLY A 196 -2.35 13.57 -24.10
C GLY A 196 -3.56 13.84 -23.19
N ALA A 197 -4.64 13.05 -23.29
CA ALA A 197 -5.74 13.11 -22.33
C ALA A 197 -5.31 12.50 -20.98
N ALA A 198 -5.31 13.31 -19.92
CA ALA A 198 -4.86 12.90 -18.59
C ALA A 198 -5.67 11.74 -18.00
N SER A 199 -4.98 10.79 -17.38
CA SER A 199 -5.58 9.65 -16.67
C SER A 199 -6.45 10.08 -15.47
N SER A 200 -7.41 9.23 -15.09
CA SER A 200 -8.24 9.42 -13.90
C SER A 200 -7.44 9.17 -12.62
N SER A 201 -7.32 10.17 -11.76
CA SER A 201 -6.65 10.08 -10.44
C SER A 201 -7.68 10.12 -9.30
N PRO A 202 -7.59 9.24 -8.26
CA PRO A 202 -6.57 8.21 -8.06
C PRO A 202 -6.62 7.09 -9.11
N SER A 203 -5.45 6.64 -9.53
CA SER A 203 -5.25 5.49 -10.42
C SER A 203 -5.04 4.20 -9.63
N PHE A 204 -5.15 3.05 -10.30
CA PHE A 204 -4.80 1.75 -9.72
C PHE A 204 -3.38 1.70 -9.14
N GLY A 205 -2.42 2.31 -9.84
CA GLY A 205 -1.02 2.37 -9.38
C GLY A 205 -0.86 3.18 -8.08
N ASP A 206 -1.60 4.28 -7.93
CA ASP A 206 -1.56 5.11 -6.71
C ASP A 206 -2.06 4.32 -5.50
N VAL A 207 -3.15 3.56 -5.67
CA VAL A 207 -3.79 2.73 -4.63
C VAL A 207 -2.90 1.55 -4.25
N MET A 208 -2.39 0.80 -5.23
CA MET A 208 -1.50 -0.32 -4.97
C MET A 208 -0.23 0.16 -4.27
N THR A 209 0.44 1.19 -4.78
CA THR A 209 1.66 1.73 -4.14
C THR A 209 1.39 2.30 -2.73
N TRP A 210 0.16 2.72 -2.44
CA TRP A 210 -0.25 3.10 -1.09
C TRP A 210 -0.38 1.87 -0.15
N PHE A 211 -1.06 0.80 -0.58
CA PHE A 211 -1.13 -0.45 0.19
C PHE A 211 0.25 -1.12 0.35
N HIS A 212 1.09 -1.09 -0.69
CA HIS A 212 2.48 -1.53 -0.60
C HIS A 212 3.21 -0.80 0.52
N THR A 213 2.94 0.51 0.71
CA THR A 213 3.57 1.29 1.79
C THR A 213 3.17 0.78 3.16
N MET A 214 1.90 0.42 3.38
CA MET A 214 1.44 -0.12 4.66
C MET A 214 2.10 -1.46 4.99
N ALA A 215 2.13 -2.38 4.03
CA ALA A 215 2.80 -3.66 4.18
C ALA A 215 4.31 -3.46 4.42
N THR A 216 5.01 -2.68 3.59
CA THR A 216 6.46 -2.44 3.77
C THR A 216 6.79 -1.70 5.07
N ASN A 217 5.89 -0.86 5.59
CA ASN A 217 6.07 -0.22 6.89
C ASN A 217 5.90 -1.18 8.07
N GLY A 218 5.33 -2.37 7.87
CA GLY A 218 5.26 -3.48 8.85
C GLY A 218 6.34 -4.56 8.66
N MET A 219 7.18 -4.45 7.63
CA MET A 219 8.23 -5.41 7.24
C MET A 219 9.65 -4.99 7.72
N LEU A 220 9.77 -3.96 8.54
CA LEU A 220 11.06 -3.43 9.00
C LEU A 220 11.48 -4.13 10.31
N SER A 221 12.78 -4.24 10.53
CA SER A 221 13.43 -4.89 11.69
C SER A 221 13.39 -4.01 12.95
N VAL A 222 12.18 -3.64 13.36
CA VAL A 222 11.88 -2.84 14.55
C VAL A 222 10.87 -3.55 15.45
N SER A 223 10.88 -3.23 16.75
CA SER A 223 9.92 -3.74 17.72
C SER A 223 8.60 -2.97 17.59
N TYR A 224 7.75 -3.45 16.66
CA TYR A 224 6.39 -2.96 16.49
C TYR A 224 5.49 -3.33 17.68
N PRO A 225 4.61 -2.44 18.14
CA PRO A 225 3.51 -2.83 19.02
C PRO A 225 2.58 -3.80 18.29
N SER A 226 2.07 -4.80 19.02
CA SER A 226 1.13 -5.84 18.58
C SER A 226 0.00 -5.32 17.67
N ILE A 227 -0.65 -4.22 18.05
CA ILE A 227 -1.75 -3.60 17.30
C ILE A 227 -1.33 -3.13 15.90
N TYR A 228 -0.12 -2.61 15.72
CA TYR A 228 0.38 -2.19 14.40
C TYR A 228 0.80 -3.40 13.57
N ARG A 229 1.42 -4.39 14.22
CA ARG A 229 1.77 -5.70 13.65
C ARG A 229 0.52 -6.33 13.02
N SER A 230 -0.55 -6.56 13.80
CA SER A 230 -1.84 -7.07 13.31
C SER A 230 -2.54 -6.18 12.27
N PHE A 231 -2.49 -4.85 12.40
CA PHE A 231 -3.04 -3.95 11.37
C PHE A 231 -2.37 -4.12 10.01
N SER A 232 -1.03 -4.16 9.99
CA SER A 232 -0.23 -4.17 8.76
C SER A 232 -0.41 -5.46 7.94
N LYS A 233 -0.75 -6.59 8.58
CA LYS A 233 -1.09 -7.87 7.93
C LYS A 233 -2.25 -7.75 6.94
N ASN A 234 -3.24 -6.87 7.18
CA ASN A 234 -4.40 -6.70 6.31
C ASN A 234 -4.04 -6.28 4.87
N PHE A 235 -2.83 -5.75 4.67
CA PHE A 235 -2.33 -5.26 3.38
C PHE A 235 -1.29 -6.19 2.73
N GLY A 236 -0.98 -7.35 3.34
CA GLY A 236 0.01 -8.32 2.84
C GLY A 236 -0.30 -8.86 1.44
N PHE A 237 -1.58 -8.97 1.07
CA PHE A 237 -1.99 -9.34 -0.29
C PHE A 237 -1.41 -8.40 -1.36
N SER A 238 -1.17 -7.13 -1.01
CA SER A 238 -0.65 -6.12 -1.94
C SER A 238 0.82 -6.33 -2.28
N THR A 239 1.61 -6.98 -1.41
CA THR A 239 3.01 -7.36 -1.67
C THR A 239 3.15 -8.73 -2.33
N GLY A 240 2.04 -9.39 -2.66
CA GLY A 240 1.99 -10.75 -3.20
C GLY A 240 2.05 -11.85 -2.14
N LEU A 241 2.07 -11.51 -0.85
CA LEU A 241 2.01 -12.48 0.24
C LEU A 241 0.56 -12.94 0.43
N ILE A 242 0.24 -14.10 -0.15
CA ILE A 242 -1.03 -14.80 0.00
C ILE A 242 -0.70 -16.24 0.37
N SER A 243 -0.94 -16.63 1.63
CA SER A 243 -0.72 -18.01 2.03
C SER A 243 -1.80 -18.94 1.46
N TRP A 244 -1.35 -20.05 0.91
CA TRP A 244 -2.19 -21.14 0.43
C TRP A 244 -1.43 -22.44 0.67
N GLY A 245 -1.86 -23.27 1.62
CA GLY A 245 -1.05 -24.39 2.10
C GLY A 245 -0.63 -25.43 1.04
N GLN A 246 -1.42 -25.60 -0.05
CA GLN A 246 -1.00 -26.46 -1.16
C GLN A 246 0.11 -25.84 -2.01
N MET A 247 0.10 -24.51 -2.15
CA MET A 247 1.18 -23.76 -2.78
C MET A 247 2.44 -23.79 -1.92
N GLN A 248 2.31 -23.58 -0.60
CA GLN A 248 3.45 -23.62 0.33
C GLN A 248 4.12 -25.00 0.36
N ARG A 249 3.37 -26.10 0.52
CA ARG A 249 3.93 -27.46 0.43
C ARG A 249 4.60 -27.75 -0.93
N SER A 250 4.08 -27.19 -2.03
CA SER A 250 4.72 -27.34 -3.35
C SER A 250 6.07 -26.60 -3.41
N ILE A 251 6.19 -25.45 -2.75
CA ILE A 251 7.44 -24.70 -2.61
C ILE A 251 8.42 -25.45 -1.69
N ASP A 252 7.96 -26.00 -0.56
CA ASP A 252 8.79 -26.81 0.34
C ASP A 252 9.39 -28.03 -0.39
N ASN A 253 8.57 -28.78 -1.15
CA ASN A 253 9.05 -29.89 -1.98
C ASN A 253 10.08 -29.43 -3.03
N PHE A 254 9.88 -28.26 -3.65
CA PHE A 254 10.85 -27.69 -4.58
C PHE A 254 12.16 -27.31 -3.87
N ARG A 255 12.10 -26.68 -2.69
CA ARG A 255 13.27 -26.35 -1.87
C ARG A 255 14.03 -27.61 -1.46
N GLN A 256 13.35 -28.63 -0.95
CA GLN A 256 13.94 -29.92 -0.62
C GLN A 256 14.70 -30.53 -1.81
N SER A 257 14.09 -30.53 -2.99
CA SER A 257 14.72 -31.03 -4.23
C SER A 257 15.91 -30.20 -4.71
N THR A 258 16.07 -28.97 -4.20
CA THR A 258 17.10 -28.01 -4.59
C THR A 258 18.05 -27.65 -3.43
N GLY A 259 18.14 -28.51 -2.41
CA GLY A 259 19.10 -28.40 -1.31
C GLY A 259 18.75 -27.37 -0.24
N GLY A 260 17.49 -26.94 -0.18
CA GLY A 260 16.97 -26.13 0.92
C GLY A 260 16.80 -26.93 2.22
N ASN A 261 16.81 -26.23 3.35
CA ASN A 261 16.60 -26.84 4.67
C ASN A 261 15.14 -26.67 5.10
N LEU A 262 14.53 -27.74 5.62
CA LEU A 262 13.12 -27.77 6.04
C LEU A 262 12.94 -28.07 7.54
N THR A 263 14.02 -28.20 8.32
CA THR A 263 13.93 -28.50 9.76
C THR A 263 13.13 -27.43 10.50
N ASP A 264 13.49 -26.16 10.28
CA ASP A 264 13.00 -25.01 11.05
C ASP A 264 12.39 -23.90 10.17
N ASP A 265 12.28 -24.13 8.85
CA ASP A 265 11.76 -23.17 7.86
C ASP A 265 10.89 -23.90 6.83
N SER A 266 9.85 -24.60 7.30
CA SER A 266 8.87 -25.30 6.47
C SER A 266 7.44 -24.91 6.84
N TYR A 267 6.49 -25.09 5.92
CA TYR A 267 5.09 -24.73 6.17
C TYR A 267 4.45 -25.59 7.28
N GLU A 268 4.90 -26.84 7.43
CA GLU A 268 4.36 -27.73 8.46
C GLU A 268 4.95 -27.45 9.84
N TYR A 269 6.21 -27.02 9.91
CA TYR A 269 6.83 -26.46 11.11
C TYR A 269 6.08 -25.22 11.61
N LEU A 270 5.86 -24.22 10.74
CA LEU A 270 5.17 -22.98 11.11
C LEU A 270 3.68 -23.11 11.47
N LEU A 271 3.05 -24.26 11.22
CA LEU A 271 1.70 -24.54 11.72
C LEU A 271 1.69 -24.98 13.19
N ASN A 272 2.82 -25.47 13.69
CA ASN A 272 2.98 -25.98 15.05
C ASN A 272 3.84 -25.05 15.94
N ALA A 273 4.69 -24.21 15.34
CA ALA A 273 5.58 -23.29 16.06
C ALA A 273 4.84 -22.06 16.62
N THR A 274 5.27 -21.60 17.80
CA THR A 274 4.82 -20.33 18.41
C THR A 274 5.80 -19.21 18.04
N LEU A 275 5.31 -18.16 17.37
CA LEU A 275 6.15 -17.05 16.92
C LEU A 275 6.47 -16.10 18.08
N VAL A 276 7.72 -16.08 18.54
CA VAL A 276 8.21 -15.17 19.59
C VAL A 276 8.97 -14.02 18.93
N TYR A 277 8.60 -12.78 19.25
CA TYR A 277 9.14 -11.60 18.58
C TYR A 277 10.31 -11.00 19.37
N SER A 278 11.42 -10.73 18.68
CA SER A 278 12.71 -10.31 19.28
C SER A 278 12.72 -8.96 20.04
N GLY A 279 11.56 -8.34 20.23
CA GLY A 279 11.34 -7.10 20.98
C GLY A 279 10.24 -7.15 22.04
N ASP A 280 9.58 -8.29 22.25
CA ASP A 280 8.58 -8.53 23.31
C ASP A 280 9.25 -8.96 24.65
N SER A 281 10.50 -9.39 24.59
CA SER A 281 11.29 -9.80 25.76
C SER A 281 11.79 -8.58 26.56
N SER A 282 10.89 -7.92 27.29
CA SER A 282 11.19 -6.91 28.31
C SER A 282 11.80 -7.50 29.60
N SER A 283 12.50 -8.64 29.48
CA SER A 283 13.32 -9.18 30.56
C SER A 283 14.60 -8.35 30.72
N ASN A 284 14.76 -7.77 31.91
CA ASN A 284 15.99 -7.11 32.34
C ASN A 284 17.16 -8.12 32.36
N SER A 285 17.85 -8.29 31.23
CA SER A 285 19.17 -8.91 31.21
C SER A 285 20.16 -8.05 30.42
N SER A 286 21.26 -7.71 31.08
CA SER A 286 22.36 -6.87 30.58
C SER A 286 23.29 -7.62 29.61
N THR A 287 22.70 -8.42 28.72
CA THR A 287 23.37 -9.46 27.93
C THR A 287 23.61 -9.09 26.46
N LYS A 288 22.98 -8.02 25.94
CA LYS A 288 23.22 -7.53 24.56
C LYS A 288 24.67 -7.09 24.28
N SER A 289 25.52 -6.94 25.32
CA SER A 289 26.98 -6.74 25.19
C SER A 289 27.81 -8.04 25.30
N LYS A 290 27.24 -9.14 25.79
CA LYS A 290 27.96 -10.41 26.02
C LYS A 290 27.76 -11.47 24.93
N ARG A 291 26.66 -11.43 24.17
CA ARG A 291 26.34 -12.44 23.12
C ARG A 291 27.41 -12.56 22.02
N GLY A 292 28.17 -11.48 21.75
CA GLY A 292 29.32 -11.50 20.85
C GLY A 292 30.60 -12.12 21.43
N LEU A 293 30.75 -12.13 22.76
CA LEU A 293 31.86 -12.81 23.44
C LEU A 293 31.57 -14.30 23.61
N ASP A 294 30.31 -14.65 23.89
CA ASP A 294 29.87 -16.02 24.13
C ASP A 294 29.92 -16.88 22.84
N LEU A 295 29.72 -16.27 21.67
CA LEU A 295 29.97 -16.93 20.38
C LEU A 295 31.46 -17.31 20.20
N VAL A 296 32.38 -16.50 20.75
CA VAL A 296 33.83 -16.75 20.68
C VAL A 296 34.26 -17.77 21.75
N VAL A 297 33.75 -17.67 22.98
CA VAL A 297 34.03 -18.62 24.07
C VAL A 297 33.42 -20.00 23.75
N GLY A 298 32.20 -20.03 23.20
CA GLY A 298 31.54 -21.23 22.70
C GLY A 298 32.32 -21.90 21.57
N ALA A 299 32.80 -21.13 20.58
CA ALA A 299 33.67 -21.66 19.52
C ALA A 299 34.99 -22.24 20.05
N VAL A 300 35.60 -21.63 21.07
CA VAL A 300 36.82 -22.14 21.71
C VAL A 300 36.54 -23.43 22.50
N ASN A 301 35.40 -23.54 23.20
CA ASN A 301 35.01 -24.76 23.92
C ASN A 301 34.57 -25.90 22.99
N LEU A 302 33.97 -25.59 21.83
CA LEU A 302 33.65 -26.59 20.80
C LEU A 302 34.93 -27.10 20.12
N ALA A 303 35.86 -26.21 19.75
CA ALA A 303 37.18 -26.60 19.23
C ALA A 303 38.00 -27.41 20.25
N ALA A 304 37.87 -27.13 21.55
CA ALA A 304 38.51 -27.90 22.61
C ALA A 304 37.92 -29.31 22.80
N ARG A 305 36.69 -29.58 22.33
CA ARG A 305 36.04 -30.90 22.41
C ARG A 305 36.29 -31.79 21.18
N GLU A 306 36.83 -31.26 20.08
CA GLU A 306 37.10 -32.05 18.87
C GLU A 306 38.38 -32.91 18.96
N VAL A 307 39.18 -32.76 20.02
CA VAL A 307 40.41 -33.56 20.27
C VAL A 307 40.15 -34.61 21.35
N SER A 308 39.17 -35.49 21.13
CA SER A 308 38.95 -36.72 21.92
C SER A 308 38.29 -37.81 21.06
N THR A 309 38.98 -38.27 20.01
CA THR A 309 38.51 -39.39 19.20
C THR A 309 38.63 -40.72 19.97
N SER A 310 37.57 -41.52 19.99
CA SER A 310 37.66 -42.99 19.87
C SER A 310 36.30 -43.65 19.63
N TYR A 311 36.32 -44.65 18.75
CA TYR A 311 35.27 -45.65 18.50
C TYR A 311 34.66 -46.24 19.79
N ASP A 312 33.35 -46.56 19.78
CA ASP A 312 32.95 -47.96 19.65
C ASP A 312 31.47 -48.18 19.20
N LYS A 313 31.12 -49.43 18.92
CA LYS A 313 29.88 -49.84 18.23
C LYS A 313 28.68 -50.12 19.15
N ASN A 314 27.51 -50.14 18.51
CA ASN A 314 26.38 -51.05 18.78
C ASN A 314 25.41 -50.69 19.93
N ALA A 315 24.39 -49.90 19.60
CA ALA A 315 23.13 -49.83 20.35
C ALA A 315 21.93 -49.84 19.39
N THR A 316 20.98 -50.72 19.71
CA THR A 316 19.77 -51.06 18.95
C THR A 316 18.89 -49.85 18.63
N SER A 317 18.30 -49.83 17.42
CA SER A 317 17.24 -48.90 17.06
C SER A 317 15.98 -49.13 17.92
N THR A 318 15.80 -48.30 18.94
CA THR A 318 14.54 -48.19 19.67
C THR A 318 13.82 -46.96 19.14
N ASN A 319 12.60 -47.13 18.62
CA ASN A 319 11.76 -46.00 18.23
C ASN A 319 11.35 -45.22 19.49
N SER A 320 12.05 -44.12 19.78
CA SER A 320 11.56 -43.07 20.66
C SER A 320 10.70 -42.10 19.85
N THR A 321 9.41 -42.38 19.76
CA THR A 321 8.41 -41.35 19.55
C THR A 321 8.29 -40.54 20.84
N SER A 322 9.21 -39.58 21.03
CA SER A 322 9.07 -38.50 21.99
C SER A 322 8.31 -37.37 21.29
N ASP A 323 6.99 -37.38 21.44
CA ASP A 323 6.17 -36.18 21.26
C ASP A 323 6.50 -35.22 22.42
N ASP A 324 7.61 -34.51 22.33
CA ASP A 324 7.93 -33.41 23.25
C ASP A 324 7.00 -32.24 22.89
N SER A 325 5.87 -32.15 23.59
CA SER A 325 4.85 -31.13 23.39
C SER A 325 5.16 -29.80 24.11
N SER A 326 6.43 -29.52 24.40
CA SER A 326 6.88 -28.16 24.69
C SER A 326 6.70 -27.34 23.41
N GLY A 327 5.81 -26.33 23.45
CA GLY A 327 5.50 -25.50 22.28
C GLY A 327 6.77 -24.95 21.65
N LEU A 328 6.99 -25.24 20.36
CA LEU A 328 8.27 -24.97 19.73
C LEU A 328 8.41 -23.47 19.43
N GLU A 329 9.08 -22.75 20.34
CA GLU A 329 9.28 -21.30 20.25
C GLU A 329 10.23 -20.94 19.11
N HIS A 330 9.71 -20.22 18.11
CA HIS A 330 10.47 -19.76 16.95
C HIS A 330 10.68 -18.24 17.01
N PHE A 331 11.93 -17.81 17.13
CA PHE A 331 12.30 -16.42 17.37
C PHE A 331 12.46 -15.63 16.08
N VAL A 332 11.50 -14.76 15.79
CA VAL A 332 11.43 -14.01 14.53
C VAL A 332 11.80 -12.53 14.69
N SER A 333 12.26 -11.92 13.59
CA SER A 333 12.50 -10.47 13.49
C SER A 333 12.25 -9.92 12.07
N GLY A 334 12.04 -8.61 11.95
CA GLY A 334 12.01 -7.93 10.64
C GLY A 334 11.03 -8.50 9.60
N ILE A 335 11.52 -8.64 8.37
CA ILE A 335 10.71 -9.06 7.22
C ILE A 335 10.31 -10.55 7.28
N GLU A 336 11.13 -11.38 7.94
CA GLU A 336 10.80 -12.77 8.30
C GLU A 336 9.57 -12.80 9.20
N ALA A 337 9.59 -12.05 10.31
CA ALA A 337 8.46 -11.96 11.22
C ALA A 337 7.16 -11.56 10.49
N TYR A 338 7.20 -10.64 9.52
CA TYR A 338 6.01 -10.25 8.75
C TYR A 338 5.50 -11.35 7.81
N ALA A 339 6.39 -12.16 7.23
CA ALA A 339 6.01 -13.27 6.35
C ALA A 339 5.40 -14.44 7.13
N GLU A 340 6.03 -14.82 8.24
CA GLU A 340 5.61 -15.98 9.03
C GLU A 340 4.32 -15.70 9.81
N GLN A 341 4.11 -14.44 10.21
CA GLN A 341 2.83 -13.90 10.66
C GLN A 341 1.65 -14.11 9.69
N LEU A 342 1.93 -14.35 8.41
CA LEU A 342 0.96 -14.66 7.36
C LEU A 342 0.96 -16.17 6.99
N THR A 343 1.64 -17.03 7.78
CA THR A 343 1.88 -18.46 7.53
C THR A 343 2.66 -18.76 6.25
N ILE A 344 3.69 -17.96 5.96
CA ILE A 344 4.60 -18.15 4.83
C ILE A 344 6.04 -18.26 5.38
N PRO A 345 6.70 -19.42 5.26
CA PRO A 345 8.10 -19.60 5.69
C PRO A 345 9.05 -18.61 5.03
N GLN A 346 10.11 -18.22 5.75
CA GLN A 346 11.05 -17.19 5.38
C GLN A 346 11.56 -17.37 3.93
N ALA A 347 12.12 -18.54 3.60
CA ALA A 347 12.66 -18.80 2.27
C ALA A 347 11.60 -19.20 1.22
N ASN A 348 10.33 -19.37 1.62
CA ASN A 348 9.19 -19.50 0.70
C ASN A 348 8.66 -18.17 0.19
N THR A 349 9.00 -17.04 0.82
CA THR A 349 8.46 -15.70 0.51
C THR A 349 8.61 -15.32 -0.97
N PHE A 350 9.83 -15.36 -1.51
CA PHE A 350 10.09 -15.02 -2.91
C PHE A 350 9.37 -15.95 -3.88
N MET A 351 9.40 -17.26 -3.63
CA MET A 351 8.74 -18.26 -4.49
C MET A 351 7.22 -18.08 -4.48
N THR A 352 6.64 -17.75 -3.33
CA THR A 352 5.22 -17.39 -3.18
C THR A 352 4.86 -16.19 -4.06
N VAL A 353 5.61 -15.09 -3.93
CA VAL A 353 5.36 -13.85 -4.67
C VAL A 353 5.56 -14.05 -6.19
N LEU A 354 6.57 -14.83 -6.59
CA LEU A 354 6.80 -15.21 -7.99
C LEU A 354 5.62 -16.00 -8.56
N LEU A 355 5.10 -16.97 -7.82
CA LEU A 355 3.99 -17.82 -8.27
C LEU A 355 2.68 -17.00 -8.36
N ILE A 356 2.37 -16.18 -7.35
CA ILE A 356 1.22 -15.27 -7.39
C ILE A 356 1.35 -14.27 -8.56
N PHE A 357 2.53 -13.70 -8.81
CA PHE A 357 2.78 -12.86 -9.97
C PHE A 357 2.54 -13.61 -11.30
N ALA A 358 3.04 -14.84 -11.42
CA ALA A 358 2.84 -15.68 -12.59
C ALA A 358 1.35 -16.00 -12.83
N ILE A 359 0.58 -16.27 -11.77
CA ILE A 359 -0.88 -16.43 -11.84
C ILE A 359 -1.56 -15.15 -12.34
N VAL A 360 -1.18 -13.97 -11.82
CA VAL A 360 -1.77 -12.68 -12.26
C VAL A 360 -1.45 -12.41 -13.73
N VAL A 361 -0.21 -12.63 -14.18
CA VAL A 361 0.16 -12.51 -15.60
C VAL A 361 -0.61 -13.51 -16.46
N ALA A 362 -0.75 -14.77 -16.03
CA ALA A 362 -1.53 -15.79 -16.73
C ALA A 362 -3.02 -15.41 -16.83
N ALA A 363 -3.62 -14.89 -15.75
CA ALA A 363 -5.00 -14.41 -15.74
C ALA A 363 -5.21 -13.25 -16.72
N ILE A 364 -4.25 -12.31 -16.79
CA ILE A 364 -4.29 -11.18 -17.74
C ILE A 364 -4.13 -11.67 -19.19
N THR A 365 -3.20 -12.59 -19.47
CA THR A 365 -2.99 -13.13 -20.83
C THR A 365 -4.24 -13.89 -21.29
N VAL A 366 -4.79 -14.78 -20.46
CA VAL A 366 -6.03 -15.53 -20.73
C VAL A 366 -7.21 -14.57 -20.93
N GLY A 367 -7.38 -13.56 -20.07
CA GLY A 367 -8.44 -12.57 -20.22
C GLY A 367 -8.40 -11.79 -21.55
N ILE A 368 -7.21 -11.38 -21.98
CA ILE A 368 -7.03 -10.68 -23.27
C ILE A 368 -7.26 -11.64 -24.46
N LEU A 369 -6.81 -12.90 -24.36
CA LEU A 369 -7.04 -13.92 -25.39
C LEU A 369 -8.52 -14.33 -25.51
N LEU A 370 -9.23 -14.48 -24.38
CA LEU A 370 -10.68 -14.72 -24.37
C LEU A 370 -11.44 -13.55 -24.99
N LEU A 371 -11.09 -12.31 -24.63
CA LEU A 371 -11.69 -11.12 -25.25
C LEU A 371 -11.44 -11.07 -26.77
N LYS A 372 -10.25 -11.47 -27.23
CA LYS A 372 -9.97 -11.62 -28.66
C LYS A 372 -10.90 -12.65 -29.34
N VAL A 373 -11.05 -13.84 -28.76
CA VAL A 373 -11.95 -14.89 -29.31
C VAL A 373 -13.40 -14.41 -29.35
N ILE A 374 -13.89 -13.75 -28.30
CA ILE A 374 -15.23 -13.17 -28.24
C ILE A 374 -15.43 -12.14 -29.37
N LEU A 375 -14.44 -11.27 -29.62
CA LEU A 375 -14.49 -10.27 -30.69
C LEU A 375 -14.43 -10.88 -32.10
N GLU A 376 -13.73 -12.00 -32.28
CA GLU A 376 -13.70 -12.73 -33.55
C GLU A 376 -15.03 -13.44 -33.82
N VAL A 377 -15.61 -14.11 -32.83
CA VAL A 377 -16.96 -14.71 -32.91
C VAL A 377 -18.01 -13.63 -33.18
N TRP A 378 -17.98 -12.50 -32.46
CA TRP A 378 -18.95 -11.42 -32.66
C TRP A 378 -18.82 -10.76 -34.05
N ALA A 379 -17.60 -10.68 -34.59
CA ALA A 379 -17.36 -10.22 -35.96
C ALA A 379 -17.86 -11.20 -37.05
N LEU A 380 -18.04 -12.49 -36.74
CA LEU A 380 -18.69 -13.44 -37.65
C LEU A 380 -20.22 -13.26 -37.71
N TYR A 381 -20.84 -12.84 -36.61
CA TYR A 381 -22.31 -12.81 -36.46
C TYR A 381 -22.98 -11.44 -36.64
N GLY A 382 -22.25 -10.35 -36.88
CA GLY A 382 -22.89 -9.03 -36.98
C GLY A 382 -22.01 -7.85 -37.42
N SER A 383 -22.61 -6.64 -37.40
CA SER A 383 -21.95 -5.40 -37.79
C SER A 383 -20.92 -4.95 -36.75
N PHE A 384 -19.65 -5.05 -37.11
CA PHE A 384 -18.54 -4.83 -36.19
C PHE A 384 -18.31 -3.34 -35.86
N PRO A 385 -18.25 -2.94 -34.57
CA PRO A 385 -17.99 -1.55 -34.19
C PRO A 385 -16.51 -1.17 -34.42
N GLN A 386 -16.25 -0.22 -35.32
CA GLN A 386 -14.89 0.22 -35.71
C GLN A 386 -13.93 0.48 -34.54
N LYS A 387 -14.43 0.98 -33.39
CA LYS A 387 -13.62 1.25 -32.18
C LYS A 387 -12.91 0.03 -31.61
N LEU A 388 -13.40 -1.20 -31.84
CA LEU A 388 -12.77 -2.43 -31.36
C LEU A 388 -11.82 -3.06 -32.39
N SER A 389 -11.68 -2.47 -33.58
CA SER A 389 -10.86 -3.03 -34.66
C SER A 389 -9.36 -2.93 -34.38
N ASP A 390 -8.94 -1.85 -33.70
CA ASP A 390 -7.57 -1.64 -33.27
C ASP A 390 -7.18 -2.63 -32.16
N PHE A 391 -8.09 -2.93 -31.22
CA PHE A 391 -7.90 -3.98 -30.22
C PHE A 391 -7.64 -5.34 -30.88
N ARG A 392 -8.45 -5.71 -31.89
CA ARG A 392 -8.30 -6.98 -32.62
C ARG A 392 -6.95 -7.09 -33.35
N LYS A 393 -6.40 -5.97 -33.82
CA LYS A 393 -5.12 -5.93 -34.56
C LYS A 393 -3.88 -5.82 -33.66
N ASP A 394 -3.94 -5.04 -32.59
CA ASP A 394 -2.80 -4.70 -31.71
C ASP A 394 -2.90 -5.37 -30.31
N TYR A 395 -3.49 -6.57 -30.23
CA TYR A 395 -3.66 -7.28 -28.94
C TYR A 395 -2.33 -7.64 -28.27
N TRP A 396 -1.29 -7.97 -29.04
CA TRP A 396 0.08 -8.16 -28.53
C TRP A 396 0.66 -6.86 -27.95
N GLY A 397 0.42 -5.72 -28.61
CA GLY A 397 0.83 -4.42 -28.09
C GLY A 397 0.10 -4.03 -26.82
N LEU A 398 -1.19 -4.34 -26.71
CA LEU A 398 -1.94 -4.16 -25.46
C LEU A 398 -1.39 -5.05 -24.34
N LEU A 399 -1.19 -6.34 -24.61
CA LEU A 399 -0.66 -7.30 -23.64
C LEU A 399 0.73 -6.88 -23.11
N GLY A 400 1.61 -6.42 -24.01
CA GLY A 400 2.90 -5.86 -23.61
C GLY A 400 2.77 -4.64 -22.69
N ARG A 401 1.81 -3.74 -22.96
CA ARG A 401 1.55 -2.56 -22.12
C ARG A 401 0.99 -2.93 -20.75
N THR A 402 0.04 -3.85 -20.67
CA THR A 402 -0.55 -4.28 -19.38
C THR A 402 0.47 -5.01 -18.52
N ILE A 403 1.31 -5.87 -19.10
CA ILE A 403 2.42 -6.53 -18.38
C ILE A 403 3.47 -5.51 -17.94
N THR A 404 3.86 -4.55 -18.80
CA THR A 404 4.84 -3.51 -18.42
C THR A 404 4.31 -2.61 -17.30
N ASN A 405 3.00 -2.30 -17.29
CA ASN A 405 2.35 -1.59 -16.19
C ASN A 405 2.37 -2.38 -14.88
N LEU A 406 2.03 -3.68 -14.94
CA LEU A 406 2.10 -4.56 -13.77
C LEU A 406 3.52 -4.64 -13.20
N ILE A 407 4.53 -4.79 -14.06
CA ILE A 407 5.95 -4.77 -13.67
C ILE A 407 6.29 -3.43 -12.99
N LEU A 408 5.90 -2.29 -13.57
CA LEU A 408 6.19 -0.96 -13.01
C LEU A 408 5.55 -0.75 -11.62
N ILE A 409 4.31 -1.20 -11.42
CA ILE A 409 3.58 -1.09 -10.15
C ILE A 409 4.21 -1.98 -9.07
N LEU A 410 4.58 -3.21 -9.41
CA LEU A 410 5.14 -4.18 -8.47
C LEU A 410 6.67 -4.06 -8.29
N TYR A 411 7.36 -3.26 -9.11
CA TYR A 411 8.83 -3.20 -9.15
C TYR A 411 9.47 -2.95 -7.79
N GLY A 412 8.95 -2.01 -6.98
CA GLY A 412 9.49 -1.74 -5.65
C GLY A 412 9.45 -2.96 -4.72
N ILE A 413 8.36 -3.71 -4.75
CA ILE A 413 8.22 -4.97 -3.99
C ILE A 413 9.11 -6.07 -4.57
N TRP A 414 9.20 -6.14 -5.90
CA TRP A 414 10.02 -7.13 -6.59
C TRP A 414 11.49 -7.02 -6.21
N VAL A 415 12.00 -5.78 -6.10
CA VAL A 415 13.36 -5.52 -5.63
C VAL A 415 13.55 -5.99 -4.18
N ILE A 416 12.58 -5.73 -3.27
CA ILE A 416 12.64 -6.22 -1.88
C ILE A 416 12.81 -7.75 -1.86
N TRP A 417 11.87 -8.49 -2.43
CA TRP A 417 11.90 -9.96 -2.35
C TRP A 417 13.07 -10.60 -3.08
N CYS A 418 13.51 -10.03 -4.22
CA CYS A 418 14.69 -10.55 -4.91
C CYS A 418 15.97 -10.32 -4.10
N VAL A 419 16.18 -9.11 -3.55
CA VAL A 419 17.37 -8.82 -2.74
C VAL A 419 17.35 -9.67 -1.47
N TYR A 420 16.17 -9.84 -0.86
CA TYR A 420 15.98 -10.66 0.34
C TYR A 420 16.29 -12.15 0.11
N GLN A 421 15.78 -12.75 -0.98
CA GLN A 421 16.12 -14.15 -1.30
C GLN A 421 17.61 -14.33 -1.60
N LEU A 422 18.26 -13.30 -2.16
CA LEU A 422 19.69 -13.34 -2.45
C LEU A 422 20.56 -13.25 -1.19
N SER A 423 20.13 -12.52 -0.16
CA SER A 423 20.82 -12.49 1.14
C SER A 423 20.51 -13.72 2.00
N GLY A 424 19.23 -14.02 2.25
CA GLY A 424 18.79 -15.02 3.22
C GLY A 424 18.41 -16.41 2.69
N GLY A 425 18.18 -16.57 1.38
CA GLY A 425 17.58 -17.81 0.84
C GLY A 425 18.42 -19.08 0.99
N ASP A 426 17.78 -20.21 1.25
CA ASP A 426 18.43 -21.52 1.44
C ASP A 426 18.74 -22.25 0.11
N SER A 427 17.78 -22.29 -0.81
CA SER A 427 17.85 -23.00 -2.09
C SER A 427 18.67 -22.25 -3.14
N TRP A 428 19.62 -22.97 -3.77
CA TRP A 428 20.40 -22.42 -4.89
C TRP A 428 19.51 -22.07 -6.09
N ALA A 429 18.44 -22.83 -6.32
CA ALA A 429 17.53 -22.63 -7.43
C ALA A 429 16.63 -21.41 -7.20
N ALA A 430 16.14 -21.20 -5.97
CA ALA A 430 15.41 -20.00 -5.59
C ALA A 430 16.30 -18.74 -5.72
N LYS A 431 17.56 -18.81 -5.27
CA LYS A 431 18.55 -17.74 -5.46
C LYS A 431 18.83 -17.43 -6.94
N LEU A 432 18.98 -18.45 -7.80
CA LEU A 432 19.15 -18.26 -9.24
C LEU A 432 17.92 -17.61 -9.88
N LEU A 433 16.70 -18.06 -9.53
CA LEU A 433 15.46 -17.47 -10.01
C LEU A 433 15.30 -16.01 -9.57
N ALA A 434 15.68 -15.67 -8.34
CA ALA A 434 15.69 -14.28 -7.85
C ALA A 434 16.66 -13.39 -8.66
N ALA A 435 17.89 -13.85 -8.90
CA ALA A 435 18.85 -13.12 -9.73
C ALA A 435 18.36 -12.92 -11.18
N VAL A 436 17.85 -13.99 -11.81
CA VAL A 436 17.32 -13.93 -13.18
C VAL A 436 16.10 -13.00 -13.27
N ALA A 437 15.15 -13.11 -12.34
CA ALA A 437 13.94 -12.30 -12.42
C ALA A 437 14.18 -10.82 -12.05
N LEU A 438 15.08 -10.54 -11.10
CA LEU A 438 15.55 -9.18 -10.83
C LEU A 438 16.20 -8.56 -12.07
N THR A 439 17.13 -9.27 -12.71
CA THR A 439 17.82 -8.78 -13.93
C THR A 439 16.88 -8.61 -15.12
N VAL A 440 15.87 -9.46 -15.28
CA VAL A 440 14.84 -9.29 -16.32
C VAL A 440 13.97 -8.05 -16.05
N PHE A 441 13.44 -7.87 -14.83
CA PHE A 441 12.53 -6.76 -14.55
C PHE A 441 13.25 -5.40 -14.57
N THR A 442 14.42 -5.32 -13.93
CA THR A 442 15.30 -4.15 -13.99
C THR A 442 15.73 -3.85 -15.43
N GLY A 443 16.10 -4.88 -16.21
CA GLY A 443 16.51 -4.77 -17.60
C GLY A 443 15.39 -4.28 -18.53
N VAL A 444 14.15 -4.74 -18.33
CA VAL A 444 12.97 -4.26 -19.08
C VAL A 444 12.72 -2.77 -18.79
N LEU A 445 12.69 -2.37 -17.51
CA LEU A 445 12.47 -0.96 -17.15
C LEU A 445 13.63 -0.06 -17.61
N LEU A 446 14.87 -0.52 -17.52
CA LEU A 446 16.05 0.19 -18.01
C LEU A 446 16.01 0.33 -19.54
N PHE A 447 15.65 -0.72 -20.28
CA PHE A 447 15.48 -0.67 -21.73
C PHE A 447 14.43 0.37 -22.13
N PHE A 448 13.25 0.36 -21.50
CA PHE A 448 12.21 1.36 -21.75
C PHE A 448 12.68 2.77 -21.39
N GLY A 449 13.30 2.97 -20.23
CA GLY A 449 13.80 4.27 -19.79
C GLY A 449 14.90 4.86 -20.69
N LEU A 450 15.85 4.02 -21.14
CA LEU A 450 16.86 4.41 -22.11
C LEU A 450 16.25 4.70 -23.49
N ARG A 451 15.26 3.91 -23.92
CA ARG A 451 14.58 4.09 -25.21
C ARG A 451 13.77 5.39 -25.26
N ILE A 452 13.02 5.70 -24.20
CA ILE A 452 12.28 6.96 -24.06
C ILE A 452 13.26 8.13 -23.99
N SER A 453 14.33 8.02 -23.20
CA SER A 453 15.37 9.07 -23.10
C SER A 453 16.07 9.35 -24.42
N TYR A 454 16.40 8.31 -25.20
CA TYR A 454 16.96 8.45 -26.54
C TYR A 454 15.98 9.17 -27.48
N LEU A 455 14.70 8.79 -27.43
CA LEU A 455 13.67 9.33 -28.31
C LEU A 455 13.35 10.80 -27.98
N ALA A 456 13.26 11.15 -26.69
CA ALA A 456 13.12 12.54 -26.24
C ALA A 456 14.33 13.41 -26.63
N ARG A 457 15.56 12.89 -26.52
CA ARG A 457 16.77 13.58 -27.02
C ARG A 457 16.74 13.77 -28.54
N LYS A 458 16.21 12.79 -29.29
CA LYS A 458 16.04 12.89 -30.75
C LYS A 458 15.06 14.00 -31.12
N TYR A 459 13.87 14.05 -30.50
CA TYR A 459 12.87 15.09 -30.77
C TYR A 459 13.35 16.49 -30.35
N LYS A 460 14.00 16.62 -29.18
CA LYS A 460 14.63 17.87 -28.77
C LYS A 460 15.68 18.37 -29.78
N LYS A 461 16.36 17.47 -30.49
CA LYS A 461 17.32 17.83 -31.55
C LYS A 461 16.66 18.16 -32.90
N SER A 462 15.49 17.60 -33.23
CA SER A 462 14.79 17.89 -34.50
C SER A 462 13.92 19.13 -34.44
N GLU A 463 13.26 19.39 -33.31
CA GLU A 463 12.21 20.41 -33.17
C GLU A 463 12.42 21.37 -31.99
N GLY A 464 13.54 21.26 -31.27
CA GLY A 464 13.90 22.13 -30.15
C GLY A 464 13.26 21.76 -28.80
N ASP A 465 12.16 20.99 -28.82
CA ASP A 465 11.40 20.60 -27.62
C ASP A 465 11.01 19.11 -27.59
N ALA A 466 10.66 18.61 -26.41
CA ALA A 466 10.23 17.24 -26.16
C ALA A 466 8.71 17.00 -26.36
N SER A 467 7.90 18.05 -26.60
CA SER A 467 6.43 17.93 -26.72
C SER A 467 5.93 16.84 -27.66
N ARG A 468 6.66 16.57 -28.77
CA ARG A 468 6.32 15.52 -29.74
C ARG A 468 6.19 14.11 -29.12
N LEU A 469 6.81 13.87 -27.96
CA LEU A 469 6.66 12.62 -27.19
C LEU A 469 5.21 12.36 -26.74
N PHE A 470 4.41 13.41 -26.58
CA PHE A 470 3.00 13.36 -26.21
C PHE A 470 2.07 13.45 -27.43
N ASP A 471 2.49 14.18 -28.47
CA ASP A 471 1.64 14.50 -29.62
C ASP A 471 1.69 13.40 -30.72
N ASP A 472 2.74 12.58 -30.76
CA ASP A 472 2.86 11.44 -31.68
C ASP A 472 2.10 10.20 -31.18
N ASN A 473 0.94 9.92 -31.79
CA ASN A 473 0.06 8.79 -31.46
C ASN A 473 0.79 7.43 -31.37
N GLU A 474 1.74 7.14 -32.25
CA GLU A 474 2.43 5.84 -32.23
C GLU A 474 3.39 5.70 -31.05
N THR A 475 4.05 6.79 -30.69
CA THR A 475 5.01 6.86 -29.59
C THR A 475 4.27 6.90 -28.25
N TRP A 476 3.28 7.79 -28.13
CA TRP A 476 2.41 7.90 -26.96
C TRP A 476 1.75 6.56 -26.66
N ARG A 477 1.11 5.90 -27.65
CA ARG A 477 0.46 4.59 -27.44
C ARG A 477 1.42 3.49 -26.94
N LYS A 478 2.73 3.58 -27.21
CA LYS A 478 3.73 2.59 -26.77
C LYS A 478 4.33 2.89 -25.39
N TYR A 479 4.49 4.18 -25.03
CA TYR A 479 5.30 4.59 -23.88
C TYR A 479 4.58 5.50 -22.86
N SER A 480 3.32 5.93 -23.12
CA SER A 480 2.57 6.88 -22.30
C SER A 480 2.58 6.53 -20.81
N LEU A 481 2.40 5.25 -20.47
CA LEU A 481 2.48 4.69 -19.11
C LEU A 481 3.52 5.37 -18.18
N PHE A 482 4.72 5.64 -18.70
CA PHE A 482 5.81 6.20 -17.89
C PHE A 482 5.68 7.71 -17.63
N TYR A 483 5.05 8.48 -18.51
CA TYR A 483 5.10 9.94 -18.49
C TYR A 483 3.76 10.69 -18.65
N ASP A 484 2.66 10.00 -18.94
CA ASP A 484 1.34 10.60 -19.22
C ASP A 484 0.75 11.35 -18.01
N ASN A 485 1.15 10.96 -16.80
CA ASN A 485 0.78 11.65 -15.57
C ASN A 485 1.54 12.96 -15.35
N TYR A 486 2.66 13.18 -16.07
CA TYR A 486 3.55 14.33 -15.91
C TYR A 486 3.38 15.36 -17.04
N LYS A 487 3.61 16.63 -16.70
CA LYS A 487 3.66 17.76 -17.66
C LYS A 487 4.76 17.53 -18.70
N LYS A 488 4.58 18.09 -19.90
CA LYS A 488 5.50 17.92 -21.04
C LYS A 488 6.97 18.23 -20.68
N ASP A 489 7.21 19.26 -19.87
CA ASP A 489 8.56 19.67 -19.42
C ASP A 489 9.21 18.70 -18.41
N TYR A 490 8.40 17.92 -17.69
CA TYR A 490 8.80 17.05 -16.58
C TYR A 490 8.73 15.56 -16.94
N TRP A 491 8.72 15.22 -18.22
CA TRP A 491 8.72 13.82 -18.71
C TRP A 491 9.83 12.96 -18.11
N TRP A 492 10.97 13.55 -17.72
CA TRP A 492 12.14 12.84 -17.18
C TRP A 492 11.95 12.29 -15.76
N LEU A 493 10.87 12.69 -15.06
CA LEU A 493 10.65 12.37 -13.64
C LEU A 493 10.42 10.87 -13.35
N PHE A 494 10.02 10.09 -14.36
CA PHE A 494 9.85 8.65 -14.19
C PHE A 494 11.19 7.93 -13.87
N VAL A 495 12.33 8.48 -14.31
CA VAL A 495 13.64 7.88 -14.04
C VAL A 495 14.00 8.00 -12.55
N PRO A 496 13.94 9.19 -11.91
CA PRO A 496 13.98 9.30 -10.45
C PRO A 496 12.96 8.44 -9.72
N ALA A 497 11.73 8.29 -10.23
CA ALA A 497 10.71 7.46 -9.57
C ALA A 497 11.09 5.96 -9.56
N ILE A 498 11.60 5.42 -10.68
CA ILE A 498 12.10 4.03 -10.75
C ILE A 498 13.33 3.86 -9.86
N LEU A 499 14.24 4.84 -9.83
CA LEU A 499 15.42 4.81 -8.96
C LEU A 499 15.04 4.85 -7.47
N TYR A 500 14.03 5.65 -7.11
CA TYR A 500 13.45 5.69 -5.76
C TYR A 500 12.88 4.33 -5.34
N MET A 501 12.11 3.66 -6.22
CA MET A 501 11.57 2.32 -5.93
C MET A 501 12.68 1.29 -5.73
N PHE A 502 13.72 1.33 -6.56
CA PHE A 502 14.89 0.46 -6.44
C PHE A 502 15.66 0.72 -5.15
N ALA A 503 15.98 1.99 -4.85
CA ALA A 503 16.72 2.37 -3.64
C ALA A 503 15.95 1.99 -2.37
N LYS A 504 14.64 2.26 -2.31
CA LYS A 504 13.78 1.84 -1.19
C LYS A 504 13.80 0.31 -1.03
N GLY A 505 13.63 -0.43 -2.12
CA GLY A 505 13.61 -1.89 -2.06
C GLY A 505 14.93 -2.51 -1.58
N CYS A 506 16.05 -2.00 -2.09
CA CYS A 506 17.38 -2.41 -1.65
C CYS A 506 17.65 -2.07 -0.19
N ILE A 507 17.25 -0.89 0.30
CA ILE A 507 17.44 -0.51 1.73
C ILE A 507 16.65 -1.44 2.63
N ILE A 508 15.38 -1.71 2.32
CA ILE A 508 14.52 -2.57 3.15
C ILE A 508 15.10 -3.99 3.23
N ALA A 509 15.51 -4.58 2.10
CA ALA A 509 15.99 -5.96 2.10
C ALA A 509 17.46 -6.15 2.52
N ALA A 510 18.34 -5.19 2.26
CA ALA A 510 19.77 -5.32 2.57
C ALA A 510 20.17 -4.81 3.96
N ALA A 511 19.32 -4.01 4.61
CA ALA A 511 19.48 -3.58 6.00
C ALA A 511 18.53 -4.32 6.97
N ASP A 512 18.05 -5.49 6.56
CA ASP A 512 17.26 -6.35 7.43
C ASP A 512 18.09 -6.81 8.64
N GLY A 513 17.43 -6.95 9.80
CA GLY A 513 18.08 -7.14 11.10
C GLY A 513 18.76 -5.89 11.71
N HIS A 514 18.75 -4.72 11.06
CA HIS A 514 19.33 -3.47 11.58
C HIS A 514 18.34 -2.30 11.51
N GLY A 515 17.32 -2.32 12.39
CA GLY A 515 16.15 -1.42 12.38
C GLY A 515 16.46 0.07 12.27
N LEU A 516 17.46 0.58 13.00
CA LEU A 516 17.86 1.99 12.91
C LEU A 516 18.31 2.38 11.50
N THR A 517 19.12 1.55 10.82
CA THR A 517 19.65 1.88 9.50
C THR A 517 18.59 1.73 8.41
N GLN A 518 17.72 0.73 8.53
CA GLN A 518 16.61 0.46 7.63
C GLN A 518 15.55 1.59 7.68
N THR A 519 15.13 2.01 8.89
CA THR A 519 14.15 3.10 9.08
C THR A 519 14.70 4.47 8.68
N ALA A 520 15.93 4.81 9.08
CA ALA A 520 16.57 6.06 8.71
C ALA A 520 16.81 6.14 7.18
N GLY A 521 17.27 5.05 6.57
CA GLY A 521 17.45 4.94 5.12
C GLY A 521 16.13 5.11 4.36
N GLN A 522 15.05 4.46 4.82
CA GLN A 522 13.72 4.64 4.24
C GLN A 522 13.25 6.10 4.37
N LEU A 523 13.39 6.72 5.54
CA LEU A 523 12.97 8.09 5.78
C LEU A 523 13.71 9.08 4.88
N ILE A 524 15.02 8.91 4.68
CA ILE A 524 15.82 9.72 3.75
C ILE A 524 15.30 9.59 2.31
N VAL A 525 15.04 8.38 1.84
CA VAL A 525 14.57 8.13 0.46
C VAL A 525 13.16 8.69 0.22
N GLU A 526 12.25 8.53 1.19
CA GLU A 526 10.90 9.11 1.15
C GLU A 526 10.93 10.65 1.19
N ALA A 527 11.83 11.24 1.99
CA ALA A 527 12.01 12.70 2.08
C ALA A 527 12.63 13.30 0.82
N LEU A 528 13.64 12.66 0.22
CA LEU A 528 14.22 13.08 -1.06
C LEU A 528 13.17 13.09 -2.18
N MET A 529 12.32 12.05 -2.24
CA MET A 529 11.22 11.99 -3.19
C MET A 529 10.16 13.09 -2.93
N MET A 530 9.84 13.36 -1.66
CA MET A 530 8.94 14.46 -1.28
C MET A 530 9.47 15.83 -1.72
N ILE A 531 10.76 16.13 -1.48
CA ILE A 531 11.41 17.39 -1.90
C ILE A 531 11.34 17.53 -3.43
N LEU A 532 11.65 16.47 -4.17
CA LEU A 532 11.61 16.42 -5.63
C LEU A 532 10.20 16.68 -6.18
N LEU A 533 9.14 16.15 -5.54
CA LEU A 533 7.75 16.41 -5.93
C LEU A 533 7.30 17.84 -5.59
N LEU A 534 7.70 18.37 -4.43
CA LEU A 534 7.33 19.72 -3.97
C LEU A 534 7.97 20.84 -4.81
N TRP A 535 9.24 20.67 -5.24
CA TRP A 535 9.92 21.61 -6.13
C TRP A 535 9.34 21.58 -7.54
N ASN A 536 9.26 20.39 -8.16
CA ASN A 536 8.95 20.28 -9.59
C ASN A 536 7.45 20.38 -9.90
N ARG A 537 6.58 20.05 -8.94
CA ARG A 537 5.09 20.01 -9.10
C ARG A 537 4.67 19.36 -10.43
N PRO A 538 5.10 18.12 -10.70
CA PRO A 538 5.26 17.60 -12.07
C PRO A 538 3.95 17.15 -12.73
N TYR A 539 2.89 16.88 -11.96
CA TYR A 539 1.65 16.28 -12.46
C TYR A 539 0.81 17.24 -13.32
N VAL A 540 0.20 16.74 -14.39
CA VAL A 540 -0.68 17.53 -15.30
C VAL A 540 -1.95 17.96 -14.60
N ALA A 541 -2.71 17.01 -14.06
CA ALA A 541 -3.99 17.27 -13.42
C ALA A 541 -3.79 17.83 -12.01
N LYS A 542 -4.44 18.97 -11.70
CA LYS A 542 -4.40 19.59 -10.37
C LYS A 542 -4.81 18.61 -9.25
N SER A 543 -5.82 17.77 -9.49
CA SER A 543 -6.24 16.70 -8.56
C SER A 543 -5.11 15.69 -8.32
N SER A 544 -4.52 15.14 -9.37
CA SER A 544 -3.40 14.20 -9.29
C SER A 544 -2.19 14.79 -8.56
N GLN A 545 -1.91 16.08 -8.79
CA GLN A 545 -0.84 16.80 -8.10
C GLN A 545 -1.07 16.85 -6.58
N TRP A 546 -2.27 17.23 -6.13
CA TRP A 546 -2.59 17.27 -4.71
C TRP A 546 -2.65 15.87 -4.08
N ILE A 547 -3.28 14.89 -4.75
CA ILE A 547 -3.39 13.51 -4.24
C ILE A 547 -2.00 12.91 -4.03
N ASN A 548 -1.11 12.97 -5.02
CA ASN A 548 0.24 12.39 -4.91
C ASN A 548 1.11 13.11 -3.87
N ILE A 549 1.00 14.45 -3.73
CA ILE A 549 1.71 15.18 -2.69
C ILE A 549 1.18 14.78 -1.30
N THR A 550 -0.14 14.71 -1.10
CA THR A 550 -0.73 14.28 0.19
C THR A 550 -0.33 12.86 0.55
N VAL A 551 -0.38 11.92 -0.41
CA VAL A 551 0.09 10.55 -0.20
C VAL A 551 1.57 10.55 0.21
N GLN A 552 2.44 11.28 -0.49
CA GLN A 552 3.87 11.30 -0.16
C GLN A 552 4.17 11.96 1.20
N VAL A 553 3.43 13.00 1.60
CA VAL A 553 3.54 13.59 2.95
C VAL A 553 3.17 12.56 4.02
N VAL A 554 2.09 11.79 3.80
CA VAL A 554 1.68 10.73 4.73
C VAL A 554 2.67 9.56 4.74
N ARG A 555 3.35 9.25 3.62
CA ARG A 555 4.45 8.28 3.60
C ARG A 555 5.63 8.72 4.46
N VAL A 556 6.09 9.97 4.30
CA VAL A 556 7.19 10.53 5.10
C VAL A 556 6.81 10.56 6.58
N LEU A 557 5.59 11.01 6.92
CA LEU A 557 5.09 11.00 8.29
C LEU A 557 5.04 9.57 8.85
N SER A 558 4.54 8.60 8.07
CA SER A 558 4.50 7.19 8.48
C SER A 558 5.90 6.63 8.75
N SER A 559 6.86 6.91 7.85
CA SER A 559 8.25 6.46 8.02
C SER A 559 8.94 7.13 9.22
N ALA A 560 8.55 8.36 9.56
CA ALA A 560 9.03 9.05 10.76
C ALA A 560 8.39 8.48 12.04
N CYS A 561 7.12 8.07 12.01
CA CYS A 561 6.49 7.36 13.12
C CYS A 561 7.11 5.96 13.35
N VAL A 562 7.48 5.22 12.30
CA VAL A 562 8.11 3.90 12.46
C VAL A 562 9.52 4.00 13.07
N LEU A 563 10.21 5.14 12.91
CA LEU A 563 11.49 5.40 13.60
C LEU A 563 11.36 5.35 15.13
N ILE A 564 10.17 5.61 15.71
CA ILE A 564 9.91 5.51 17.17
C ILE A 564 9.92 4.04 17.65
N PHE A 565 9.74 3.06 16.75
CA PHE A 565 9.73 1.63 17.09
C PHE A 565 11.14 1.01 17.13
N VAL A 566 12.17 1.78 16.78
CA VAL A 566 13.59 1.39 16.82
C VAL A 566 14.04 1.21 18.27
N ASP A 567 14.55 0.03 18.62
CA ASP A 567 14.93 -0.32 19.99
C ASP A 567 16.16 0.45 20.49
N GLU A 568 17.07 0.79 19.58
CA GLU A 568 18.27 1.58 19.87
C GLU A 568 17.99 3.00 20.38
N LEU A 569 16.75 3.49 20.25
CA LEU A 569 16.31 4.78 20.81
C LEU A 569 15.82 4.67 22.26
N GLY A 570 15.63 3.46 22.81
CA GLY A 570 15.26 3.25 24.22
C GLY A 570 13.92 3.88 24.64
N LEU A 571 12.97 4.03 23.72
CA LEU A 571 11.66 4.61 23.98
C LEU A 571 10.72 3.59 24.64
N SER A 572 9.85 4.04 25.55
CA SER A 572 8.92 3.17 26.28
C SER A 572 7.91 2.49 25.33
N GLU A 573 7.53 1.26 25.67
CA GLU A 573 6.52 0.49 24.92
C GLU A 573 5.14 1.18 24.90
N THR A 574 4.79 1.94 25.95
CA THR A 574 3.64 2.87 25.93
C THR A 574 3.74 3.92 24.83
N THR A 575 4.92 4.51 24.60
CA THR A 575 5.14 5.50 23.55
C THR A 575 5.07 4.85 22.17
N LYS A 576 5.62 3.63 22.01
CA LYS A 576 5.49 2.82 20.80
C LYS A 576 4.02 2.53 20.50
N THR A 577 3.25 2.05 21.47
CA THR A 577 1.83 1.71 21.33
C THR A 577 0.98 2.91 20.92
N VAL A 578 1.09 4.05 21.64
CA VAL A 578 0.35 5.27 21.31
C VAL A 578 0.70 5.76 19.90
N THR A 579 1.98 5.71 19.53
CA THR A 579 2.43 6.05 18.17
C THR A 579 1.87 5.07 17.13
N GLY A 580 1.78 3.77 17.44
CA GLY A 580 1.12 2.76 16.62
C GLY A 580 -0.34 3.07 16.36
N ILE A 581 -1.11 3.43 17.39
CA ILE A 581 -2.53 3.82 17.26
C ILE A 581 -2.68 5.06 16.36
N VAL A 582 -1.84 6.08 16.55
CA VAL A 582 -1.83 7.29 15.70
C VAL A 582 -1.48 6.94 14.25
N LEU A 583 -0.49 6.07 14.04
CA LEU A 583 -0.04 5.61 12.73
C LEU A 583 -1.16 4.85 11.99
N ILE A 584 -1.89 3.96 12.69
CA ILE A 584 -3.08 3.28 12.15
C ILE A 584 -4.15 4.30 11.75
N ALA A 585 -4.48 5.25 12.62
CA ALA A 585 -5.52 6.25 12.35
C ALA A 585 -5.18 7.10 11.10
N VAL A 586 -3.92 7.51 10.95
CA VAL A 586 -3.42 8.24 9.78
C VAL A 586 -3.48 7.38 8.51
N GLN A 587 -3.02 6.13 8.58
CA GLN A 587 -2.99 5.21 7.42
C GLN A 587 -4.40 4.81 6.97
N ALA A 588 -5.27 4.41 7.90
CA ALA A 588 -6.66 4.08 7.64
C ALA A 588 -7.46 5.28 7.11
N GLY A 589 -7.24 6.48 7.67
CA GLY A 589 -7.87 7.73 7.22
C GLY A 589 -7.56 8.05 5.76
N LEU A 590 -6.29 7.98 5.35
CA LEU A 590 -5.92 8.21 3.94
C LEU A 590 -6.48 7.12 3.01
N SER A 591 -6.52 5.85 3.43
CA SER A 591 -7.18 4.79 2.67
C SER A 591 -8.67 5.03 2.45
N GLY A 592 -9.39 5.48 3.48
CA GLY A 592 -10.79 5.87 3.37
C GLY A 592 -11.00 7.02 2.39
N ILE A 593 -10.15 8.05 2.44
CA ILE A 593 -10.17 9.19 1.50
C ILE A 593 -9.95 8.70 0.05
N LEU A 594 -8.94 7.85 -0.18
CA LEU A 594 -8.68 7.29 -1.51
C LEU A 594 -9.86 6.45 -2.02
N ALA A 595 -10.46 5.60 -1.17
CA ALA A 595 -11.66 4.83 -1.52
C ALA A 595 -12.84 5.73 -1.93
N ILE A 596 -13.10 6.81 -1.19
CA ILE A 596 -14.14 7.80 -1.51
C ILE A 596 -13.86 8.50 -2.85
N LEU A 597 -12.60 8.85 -3.13
CA LEU A 597 -12.21 9.45 -4.41
C LEU A 597 -12.38 8.50 -5.59
N ILE A 598 -12.06 7.22 -5.43
CA ILE A 598 -12.27 6.17 -6.45
C ILE A 598 -13.77 5.95 -6.70
N ALA A 599 -14.57 5.85 -5.63
CA ALA A 599 -16.03 5.75 -5.74
C ALA A 599 -16.62 6.97 -6.45
N THR A 600 -16.14 8.18 -6.14
CA THR A 600 -16.56 9.42 -6.79
C THR A 600 -16.20 9.42 -8.29
N ASN A 601 -14.98 8.99 -8.64
CA ASN A 601 -14.56 8.84 -10.04
C ASN A 601 -15.40 7.78 -10.79
N ALA A 602 -15.71 6.65 -10.15
CA ALA A 602 -16.59 5.62 -10.71
C ALA A 602 -18.00 6.16 -10.97
N ILE A 603 -18.59 6.86 -10.00
CA ILE A 603 -19.91 7.50 -10.14
C ILE A 603 -19.89 8.55 -11.26
N ILE A 604 -18.87 9.41 -11.32
CA ILE A 604 -18.72 10.39 -12.40
C ILE A 604 -18.63 9.70 -13.77
N LEU A 605 -17.92 8.58 -13.87
CA LEU A 605 -17.75 7.84 -15.12
C LEU A 605 -19.02 7.10 -15.56
N CYS A 606 -19.78 6.52 -14.63
CA CYS A 606 -21.06 5.86 -14.88
C CYS A 606 -22.20 6.86 -15.15
N CYS A 607 -22.26 7.97 -14.41
CA CYS A 607 -23.34 8.95 -14.48
C CYS A 607 -23.10 10.10 -15.47
N ARG A 608 -21.87 10.29 -16.00
CA ARG A 608 -21.66 11.21 -17.13
C ARG A 608 -22.31 10.61 -18.39
N GLU A 609 -23.55 11.01 -18.58
CA GLU A 609 -24.29 10.74 -19.81
C GLU A 609 -23.44 11.14 -21.03
N ASN A 610 -23.23 10.16 -21.91
CA ASN A 610 -22.25 10.23 -22.98
C ASN A 610 -22.56 11.47 -23.85
N PRO A 611 -21.68 12.49 -23.95
CA PRO A 611 -22.04 13.78 -24.54
C PRO A 611 -22.40 13.65 -26.03
N HIS A 612 -21.89 12.61 -26.71
CA HIS A 612 -22.32 12.24 -28.05
C HIS A 612 -23.71 11.59 -28.10
N ALA A 613 -24.11 10.82 -27.08
CA ALA A 613 -25.48 10.30 -26.98
C ALA A 613 -26.46 11.44 -26.67
N ARG A 614 -26.11 12.34 -25.75
CA ARG A 614 -26.90 13.54 -25.46
C ARG A 614 -27.04 14.44 -26.69
N ARG A 615 -25.95 14.80 -27.38
CA ARG A 615 -26.03 15.57 -28.64
C ARG A 615 -26.78 14.83 -29.76
N ARG A 616 -26.74 13.49 -29.82
CA ARG A 616 -27.54 12.69 -30.76
C ARG A 616 -29.03 12.67 -30.40
N ARG A 617 -29.39 12.72 -29.12
CA ARG A 617 -30.77 12.92 -28.67
C ARG A 617 -31.23 14.34 -28.99
N GLU A 618 -30.50 15.36 -28.53
CA GLU A 618 -30.79 16.77 -28.85
C GLU A 618 -30.91 17.04 -30.35
N ALA A 619 -30.09 16.41 -31.20
CA ALA A 619 -30.21 16.50 -32.66
C ALA A 619 -31.42 15.75 -33.24
N LYS A 620 -31.81 14.59 -32.68
CA LYS A 620 -33.03 13.86 -33.06
C LYS A 620 -34.29 14.59 -32.59
N ASP A 621 -34.29 15.08 -31.36
CA ASP A 621 -35.40 15.80 -30.75
C ASP A 621 -35.64 17.12 -31.48
N LYS A 622 -34.57 17.81 -31.91
CA LYS A 622 -34.68 18.96 -32.82
C LYS A 622 -35.25 18.55 -34.18
N MET A 623 -34.72 17.50 -34.81
CA MET A 623 -35.22 17.02 -36.12
C MET A 623 -36.69 16.58 -36.08
N ASN A 624 -37.16 15.99 -34.97
CA ASN A 624 -38.57 15.65 -34.80
C ASN A 624 -39.45 16.91 -34.63
N ARG A 625 -38.99 17.93 -33.89
CA ARG A 625 -39.70 19.21 -33.77
C ARG A 625 -39.79 19.96 -35.10
N ASP A 626 -38.69 19.97 -35.86
CA ASP A 626 -38.64 20.56 -37.20
C ASP A 626 -39.55 19.79 -38.21
N ILE A 627 -40.05 18.58 -37.86
CA ILE A 627 -41.05 17.83 -38.64
C ILE A 627 -42.49 18.16 -38.19
N ASP A 628 -42.72 18.32 -36.88
CA ASP A 628 -44.05 18.62 -36.33
C ASP A 628 -44.52 20.07 -36.58
N ASP A 629 -43.59 21.03 -36.78
CA ASP A 629 -43.89 22.45 -37.02
C ASP A 629 -44.19 22.77 -38.52
N LEU A 630 -44.24 21.75 -39.38
CA LEU A 630 -44.56 21.88 -40.80
C LEU A 630 -46.05 22.15 -41.02
N THR A 631 -46.44 23.43 -40.97
CA THR A 631 -47.74 23.86 -41.52
C THR A 631 -47.83 23.49 -43.02
N PRO A 632 -49.02 23.17 -43.55
CA PRO A 632 -49.18 22.46 -44.83
C PRO A 632 -48.72 23.22 -46.10
N LEU A 633 -48.25 24.47 -45.98
CA LEU A 633 -47.61 25.18 -47.08
C LEU A 633 -46.09 24.91 -47.17
N ASP A 634 -45.40 24.65 -46.06
CA ASP A 634 -43.93 24.55 -46.00
C ASP A 634 -43.40 23.13 -46.33
N ALA A 635 -44.27 22.12 -46.22
CA ALA A 635 -44.00 20.74 -46.64
C ALA A 635 -43.74 20.60 -48.16
N ARG A 636 -44.10 21.60 -48.97
CA ARG A 636 -43.85 21.60 -50.43
C ARG A 636 -42.46 22.14 -50.78
N GLU A 637 -41.96 23.11 -50.03
CA GLU A 637 -40.65 23.73 -50.24
C GLU A 637 -39.53 22.73 -49.88
N SER A 638 -39.70 22.00 -48.77
CA SER A 638 -38.73 21.01 -48.27
C SER A 638 -38.54 19.78 -49.18
N LEU A 639 -39.55 19.41 -49.99
CA LEU A 639 -39.44 18.34 -50.99
C LEU A 639 -38.66 18.75 -52.26
N LEU A 640 -38.37 20.04 -52.45
CA LEU A 640 -37.59 20.56 -53.57
C LEU A 640 -36.15 20.96 -53.18
N MET A 641 -35.77 20.74 -51.93
CA MET A 641 -34.45 21.10 -51.41
C MET A 641 -33.41 19.99 -51.72
N GLU A 642 -33.02 19.89 -53.00
CA GLU A 642 -32.15 18.80 -53.50
C GLU A 642 -30.72 18.82 -52.90
N HIS A 643 -30.30 19.94 -52.28
CA HIS A 643 -29.01 20.11 -51.61
C HIS A 643 -29.16 20.78 -50.22
N PRO A 644 -28.98 20.07 -49.10
CA PRO A 644 -28.96 20.71 -47.79
C PRO A 644 -27.68 21.55 -47.62
N PRO A 645 -27.74 22.73 -46.96
CA PRO A 645 -26.59 23.60 -46.78
C PRO A 645 -25.48 22.88 -46.00
N ARG A 646 -24.31 22.81 -46.63
CA ARG A 646 -23.12 22.11 -46.10
C ARG A 646 -22.59 22.88 -44.88
N LYS A 647 -22.97 22.45 -43.67
CA LYS A 647 -22.50 23.04 -42.41
C LYS A 647 -20.98 23.15 -42.39
N GLU A 648 -20.47 24.36 -42.17
CA GLU A 648 -19.05 24.59 -41.97
C GLU A 648 -18.61 23.98 -40.65
N TYR A 649 -17.82 22.91 -40.71
CA TYR A 649 -17.25 22.24 -39.53
C TYR A 649 -16.04 22.99 -38.93
N SER A 650 -15.67 24.15 -39.48
CA SER A 650 -14.47 24.93 -39.14
C SER A 650 -14.50 25.49 -37.70
N GLU A 651 -15.64 26.06 -37.29
CA GLU A 651 -15.78 26.66 -35.95
C GLU A 651 -15.85 25.63 -34.81
N MET A 652 -16.26 24.40 -35.12
CA MET A 652 -16.49 23.35 -34.12
C MET A 652 -15.19 22.79 -33.50
N SER A 653 -14.03 23.13 -34.07
CA SER A 653 -12.70 22.73 -33.60
C SER A 653 -12.25 23.42 -32.32
N LYS A 654 -12.73 24.66 -32.05
CA LYS A 654 -12.23 25.50 -30.93
C LYS A 654 -12.74 25.08 -29.54
N PHE A 655 -13.78 24.26 -29.46
CA PHE A 655 -14.42 23.86 -28.19
C PHE A 655 -14.09 22.44 -27.71
N ASN A 656 -13.14 21.75 -28.36
CA ASN A 656 -12.88 20.33 -28.10
C ASN A 656 -11.75 20.08 -27.07
N PHE A 657 -11.76 20.81 -25.96
CA PHE A 657 -10.81 20.63 -24.85
C PHE A 657 -11.43 19.81 -23.71
N THR A 658 -10.99 18.55 -23.57
CA THR A 658 -11.27 17.70 -22.41
C THR A 658 -10.12 17.78 -21.39
N GLY A 659 -9.99 18.94 -20.74
CA GLY A 659 -9.07 19.17 -19.62
C GLY A 659 -9.78 19.86 -18.45
N PRO A 660 -9.25 19.77 -17.21
CA PRO A 660 -9.85 20.44 -16.06
C PRO A 660 -9.64 21.96 -16.16
N TYR A 661 -10.75 22.69 -16.02
CA TYR A 661 -10.92 24.15 -16.11
C TYR A 661 -9.63 24.99 -15.92
N GLU A 662 -9.10 25.51 -17.03
CA GLU A 662 -8.25 26.71 -17.00
C GLU A 662 -9.13 27.97 -17.01
N PRO A 663 -8.78 29.01 -16.24
CA PRO A 663 -9.48 30.29 -16.32
C PRO A 663 -9.18 30.94 -17.68
N TYR A 664 -10.23 31.37 -18.37
CA TYR A 664 -10.16 32.05 -19.66
C TYR A 664 -9.22 33.27 -19.57
N ARG A 665 -8.12 33.24 -20.31
CA ARG A 665 -7.25 34.41 -20.53
C ARG A 665 -7.68 35.04 -21.84
N ASP A 666 -8.16 36.29 -21.79
CA ASP A 666 -8.47 37.06 -22.99
C ASP A 666 -7.22 37.21 -23.85
N GLN A 667 -7.22 36.54 -25.00
CA GLN A 667 -6.13 36.60 -25.96
C GLN A 667 -6.45 37.69 -26.99
N TYR A 668 -5.81 38.83 -26.84
CA TYR A 668 -6.01 40.05 -27.63
C TYR A 668 -5.63 39.81 -29.11
N ASP A 669 -6.60 39.83 -30.03
CA ASP A 669 -6.39 39.61 -31.46
C ASP A 669 -5.96 40.93 -32.16
N PRO A 670 -4.73 41.05 -32.70
CA PRO A 670 -4.18 42.31 -33.19
C PRO A 670 -4.61 42.62 -34.63
N LYS A 671 -5.92 42.58 -34.93
CA LYS A 671 -6.47 42.92 -36.25
C LYS A 671 -7.73 43.82 -36.22
N ALA A 672 -7.65 44.93 -35.49
CA ALA A 672 -8.58 46.05 -35.66
C ALA A 672 -7.87 47.40 -35.45
N ARG A 673 -7.29 47.97 -36.51
CA ARG A 673 -6.99 49.41 -36.56
C ARG A 673 -8.12 50.11 -37.29
N LEU A 674 -9.02 50.76 -36.53
CA LEU A 674 -9.99 51.68 -37.11
C LEU A 674 -9.25 52.92 -37.65
N SER A 675 -9.53 53.28 -38.90
CA SER A 675 -9.23 54.59 -39.47
C SER A 675 -10.33 55.60 -39.06
N PRO A 676 -10.00 56.73 -38.40
CA PRO A 676 -11.01 57.63 -37.84
C PRO A 676 -11.46 58.72 -38.82
N THR A 677 -12.31 58.35 -39.77
CA THR A 677 -13.15 59.31 -40.52
C THR A 677 -14.51 58.68 -40.77
N GLY A 678 -15.52 59.13 -40.02
CA GLY A 678 -16.90 58.67 -40.21
C GLY A 678 -17.58 59.39 -41.37
N SER A 679 -18.30 58.64 -42.19
CA SER A 679 -19.42 59.13 -42.98
C SER A 679 -20.48 58.04 -42.98
N THR A 680 -21.59 58.31 -42.30
CA THR A 680 -22.80 57.49 -42.35
C THR A 680 -23.59 57.92 -43.58
N ASP A 681 -23.69 57.06 -44.60
CA ASP A 681 -24.81 57.02 -45.54
C ASP A 681 -24.65 55.90 -46.59
N ARG A 682 -25.34 54.76 -46.39
CA ARG A 682 -26.36 54.23 -47.32
C ARG A 682 -26.86 52.85 -46.90
N LEU A 683 -28.17 52.67 -47.08
CA LEU A 683 -28.94 51.45 -46.86
C LEU A 683 -29.16 50.73 -48.21
N VAL A 684 -29.21 49.39 -48.19
CA VAL A 684 -29.62 48.50 -49.32
C VAL A 684 -28.62 48.55 -50.50
N GLU A 685 -28.06 47.44 -51.00
CA GLU A 685 -28.77 46.36 -51.70
C GLU A 685 -27.96 45.04 -51.83
N SER A 686 -28.62 44.03 -52.40
CA SER A 686 -28.17 42.67 -52.69
C SER A 686 -27.03 42.53 -53.72
N GLY A 687 -26.45 41.33 -53.81
CA GLY A 687 -25.66 40.91 -54.98
C GLY A 687 -24.65 39.79 -54.71
N TYR A 688 -24.83 38.65 -55.38
CA TYR A 688 -23.89 37.52 -55.41
C TYR A 688 -22.46 37.94 -55.84
N PRO A 689 -21.39 37.30 -55.31
CA PRO A 689 -20.09 37.29 -55.97
C PRO A 689 -20.02 36.16 -57.01
N LEU A 690 -19.83 36.54 -58.28
CA LEU A 690 -19.28 35.65 -59.31
C LEU A 690 -17.74 35.67 -59.24
N ASP A 691 -17.08 34.58 -59.58
CA ASP A 691 -15.67 34.59 -59.97
C ASP A 691 -15.48 35.43 -61.25
N ASP A 692 -14.40 36.23 -61.36
CA ASP A 692 -13.18 35.84 -62.10
C ASP A 692 -12.08 36.95 -62.14
N ARG A 693 -10.81 36.51 -62.19
CA ARG A 693 -9.60 37.08 -62.86
C ARG A 693 -9.10 38.54 -62.75
N HIS A 694 -7.82 38.60 -62.34
CA HIS A 694 -6.64 39.25 -62.98
C HIS A 694 -6.58 40.77 -63.33
N GLY A 695 -5.51 41.42 -62.82
CA GLY A 695 -4.93 42.68 -63.36
C GLY A 695 -3.88 43.29 -62.41
N ARG A 696 -2.60 42.91 -62.43
CA ARG A 696 -1.45 43.47 -63.20
C ARG A 696 -1.06 44.94 -62.91
N SER A 697 0.20 45.13 -62.46
CA SER A 697 1.09 46.34 -62.62
C SER A 697 0.67 47.67 -61.96
N SER A 698 1.56 48.62 -61.58
CA SER A 698 3.04 48.72 -61.60
C SER A 698 3.56 49.85 -60.66
N SER A 699 4.90 49.94 -60.54
CA SER A 699 5.72 51.15 -60.23
C SER A 699 5.63 51.76 -58.80
N ARG A 700 6.73 51.99 -58.04
CA ARG A 700 7.95 52.82 -58.28
C ARG A 700 7.57 54.32 -58.23
N GLU A 701 8.10 55.21 -57.38
CA GLU A 701 9.53 55.61 -57.24
C GLU A 701 9.72 56.62 -56.05
N SER A 702 10.81 56.50 -55.28
CA SER A 702 11.61 57.60 -54.65
C SER A 702 11.19 58.46 -53.41
N ARG A 703 12.14 58.48 -52.45
CA ARG A 703 12.97 59.63 -51.93
C ARG A 703 12.50 60.63 -50.83
N ARG A 704 13.49 60.84 -49.92
CA ARG A 704 13.86 62.05 -49.12
C ARG A 704 12.92 62.45 -47.96
N SER A 705 13.29 62.53 -46.67
CA SER A 705 14.48 63.00 -45.91
C SER A 705 14.36 64.43 -45.36
N ARG A 706 14.24 64.59 -44.03
CA ARG A 706 15.00 65.57 -43.20
C ARG A 706 14.68 65.50 -41.69
N ASP A 707 15.74 65.54 -40.88
CA ASP A 707 16.01 66.31 -39.63
C ASP A 707 14.81 66.97 -38.89
N SER A 708 14.70 67.00 -37.55
CA SER A 708 15.62 67.75 -36.67
C SER A 708 15.36 67.66 -35.13
N HIS A 709 16.44 67.70 -34.32
CA HIS A 709 16.61 68.35 -32.99
C HIS A 709 16.18 67.70 -31.64
N ASP A 710 16.94 68.08 -30.59
CA ASP A 710 17.21 67.43 -29.28
C ASP A 710 16.38 67.95 -28.05
N PRO A 711 16.43 67.27 -26.86
CA PRO A 711 15.73 67.60 -25.60
C PRO A 711 16.62 68.31 -24.52
N PRO A 712 16.11 68.75 -23.34
CA PRO A 712 16.13 67.93 -22.10
C PRO A 712 15.08 68.28 -20.98
N GLU A 713 15.25 67.71 -19.76
CA GLU A 713 14.73 68.10 -18.40
C GLU A 713 13.20 68.05 -18.11
N GLY A 714 12.70 67.73 -16.89
CA GLY A 714 13.33 67.30 -15.62
C GLY A 714 12.30 67.11 -14.46
N HIS A 715 12.77 66.68 -13.26
CA HIS A 715 12.10 66.63 -11.93
C HIS A 715 11.33 65.37 -11.45
N HIS A 716 11.17 65.28 -10.12
CA HIS A 716 11.15 64.08 -9.28
C HIS A 716 9.83 63.77 -8.54
N ALA A 717 9.82 62.58 -7.93
CA ALA A 717 8.76 61.91 -7.17
C ALA A 717 8.14 62.63 -5.95
N THR A 718 6.93 62.18 -5.59
CA THR A 718 6.42 62.14 -4.20
C THR A 718 5.61 60.86 -3.92
N THR A 719 5.69 60.39 -2.68
CA THR A 719 4.90 59.33 -2.01
C THR A 719 4.72 59.76 -0.55
N PRO A 720 3.97 59.04 0.32
CA PRO A 720 2.71 58.30 0.16
C PRO A 720 1.62 58.86 1.13
N GLY A 721 0.44 58.22 1.22
CA GLY A 721 -0.58 58.55 2.23
C GLY A 721 -1.32 57.32 2.76
N TYR A 722 -1.15 57.03 4.06
CA TYR A 722 -1.89 56.00 4.81
C TYR A 722 -3.21 56.57 5.39
N GLY A 723 -4.21 55.72 5.64
CA GLY A 723 -5.41 56.05 6.42
C GLY A 723 -6.21 54.81 6.78
N PHE A 724 -6.41 54.54 8.07
CA PHE A 724 -6.92 53.28 8.62
C PHE A 724 -8.37 53.39 9.16
N ALA A 725 -9.01 52.21 9.29
CA ALA A 725 -10.04 51.84 10.28
C ALA A 725 -11.39 52.60 10.29
N TYR A 726 -12.48 51.84 10.15
CA TYR A 726 -13.09 51.13 11.30
C TYR A 726 -13.37 49.67 10.94
#